data_AF-A0A947FJ63-F1
#
_entry.id   AF-A0A947FJ63-F1
#
_cell.length_a   1.000
_cell.length_b   1.000
_cell.length_c   1.000
_cell.angle_alpha   90.00
_cell.angle_beta   90.00
_cell.angle_gamma   90.00
#
_symmetry.space_group_name_H-M   'P 1'
#
loop_
_entity.id
_entity.type
_entity.pdbx_description
1 polymer ?
#
loop_
_entity_poly.entity_id
_entity_poly.type
_entity_poly.pdbx_seq_one_letter_code
_entity_poly.pdbx_strand_id
1 'polypeptide(L)'
;MALHDPVRLTPISRQTLREAYKAEENACVAERMAQAANAAAKHEEAAALAGKLIEGARRRKASGIDAFLHQYGLATEEGVALMCLAEALLRVPDAPTADALIRDKIGDIDWAEHMGESSSTFVNAATFSLMLTGEVLERPEEAQKGMGTTLKRAVNRLGEPVIRKATLQAMRILGGQFVYGRTINESLKRAAPERAKGLTHSFDMLGEGAMTYDDAERYRQAYERAIERLSREATGKVSTSPGISVKLSALHPKYTFLHADKAVTDLLPVLRDLAAKARNANIHFTIDAEEADRLELSMDIIEALARDDTLFTREDGSRWEGFGLAIQAYQKRGAPMCEWVARLARKYDRKFFVRLVKGAYWDTEIKLSQVGGYTDYPVFTRKLATDVSYLACAEKLLAADDVIYPAFATHNAYTIGAIKALAGAKPFEFQRLHGMGEDIYGALAQVEGNRRTNVRIYAPTGTHKDLLAYLVRRLLENGANSSFVNRMADAEVPVEELTTCPVADMQALEPYRNPAIPLPTDIFGRRTNSAGIDLSDPLVREPLMDRLEALEAKQWVAEPTFMSSAEGEMAPINKPHDLTAQVGTRRDALDFEVEEAISRAEAIQPGWNALGGEKRALLLEAAADLFEDHTDEFLSLCQREAGKTLQDAVLELREAVDFLRYYATEARRLFT
;
A
#
# COMPACT_ATOMS: atom_id res chain seq x y z
N MET A 1 37.30 -14.70 -10.79
CA MET A 1 38.21 -14.82 -9.62
C MET A 1 37.89 -13.71 -8.61
N ALA A 2 36.63 -13.67 -8.11
CA ALA A 2 36.12 -12.62 -7.20
C ALA A 2 35.08 -13.19 -6.21
N LEU A 3 35.24 -14.46 -5.81
CA LEU A 3 34.31 -15.18 -4.91
C LEU A 3 34.74 -15.13 -3.42
N HIS A 4 35.86 -14.50 -3.09
CA HIS A 4 36.46 -14.53 -1.74
C HIS A 4 36.73 -13.15 -1.12
N ASP A 5 36.18 -12.07 -1.66
CA ASP A 5 36.28 -10.76 -1.00
C ASP A 5 35.25 -10.69 0.17
N PRO A 6 35.70 -10.69 1.44
CA PRO A 6 34.82 -10.68 2.61
C PRO A 6 33.93 -9.44 2.65
N VAL A 7 34.40 -8.30 2.13
CA VAL A 7 33.66 -7.03 2.10
C VAL A 7 32.48 -7.12 1.12
N ARG A 8 32.64 -7.87 0.01
CA ARG A 8 31.53 -8.17 -0.91
C ARG A 8 30.49 -9.09 -0.27
N LEU A 9 30.86 -9.94 0.70
CA LEU A 9 29.99 -10.94 1.31
C LEU A 9 29.15 -10.40 2.49
N THR A 10 29.63 -9.39 3.23
CA THR A 10 28.89 -8.81 4.36
C THR A 10 27.67 -8.00 3.89
N PRO A 11 26.43 -8.29 4.32
CA PRO A 11 25.24 -7.53 3.90
C PRO A 11 25.38 -6.03 4.18
N ILE A 12 24.76 -5.19 3.33
CA ILE A 12 24.71 -3.74 3.61
C ILE A 12 23.77 -3.49 4.78
N SER A 13 24.27 -2.81 5.82
CA SER A 13 23.45 -2.47 6.98
C SER A 13 22.17 -1.71 6.58
N ARG A 14 21.05 -2.23 7.09
CA ARG A 14 19.69 -1.69 6.95
C ARG A 14 19.22 -0.94 8.19
N GLN A 15 20.10 -0.72 9.17
CA GLN A 15 19.75 -0.12 10.45
C GLN A 15 18.98 1.19 10.31
N THR A 16 19.48 2.13 9.50
CA THR A 16 18.82 3.42 9.26
C THR A 16 17.44 3.28 8.62
N LEU A 17 17.20 2.24 7.80
CA LEU A 17 15.84 1.97 7.29
C LEU A 17 14.94 1.46 8.41
N ARG A 18 15.43 0.55 9.25
CA ARG A 18 14.63 -0.01 10.35
C ARG A 18 14.24 1.06 11.36
N GLU A 19 15.19 1.90 11.77
CA GLU A 19 14.95 3.04 12.66
C GLU A 19 13.93 4.03 12.07
N ALA A 20 13.96 4.22 10.75
CA ALA A 20 13.03 5.09 10.06
C ALA A 20 11.66 4.45 9.75
N TYR A 21 11.41 3.18 10.12
CA TYR A 21 10.19 2.47 9.75
C TYR A 21 8.96 3.18 10.29
N LYS A 22 8.87 3.40 11.61
CA LYS A 22 7.77 4.11 12.27
C LYS A 22 8.28 5.24 13.16
N ALA A 23 9.31 5.95 12.71
CA ALA A 23 9.87 7.09 13.43
C ALA A 23 8.81 8.19 13.65
N GLU A 24 8.95 8.98 14.70
CA GLU A 24 8.04 10.09 15.00
C GLU A 24 7.96 11.06 13.80
N GLU A 25 6.73 11.37 13.36
CA GLU A 25 6.52 12.04 12.09
C GLU A 25 7.05 13.48 12.05
N ASN A 26 6.91 14.28 13.11
CA ASN A 26 7.38 15.66 13.10
C ASN A 26 8.90 15.74 12.95
N ALA A 27 9.64 14.90 13.68
CA ALA A 27 11.10 14.78 13.56
C ALA A 27 11.50 14.33 12.14
N CYS A 28 10.80 13.34 11.59
CA CYS A 28 11.07 12.85 10.23
C CYS A 28 10.80 13.94 9.18
N VAL A 29 9.71 14.70 9.30
CA VAL A 29 9.38 15.81 8.38
C VAL A 29 10.41 16.93 8.48
N ALA A 30 10.85 17.31 9.68
CA ALA A 30 11.92 18.29 9.86
C ALA A 30 13.21 17.87 9.14
N GLU A 31 13.59 16.60 9.26
CA GLU A 31 14.73 16.04 8.54
C GLU A 31 14.52 16.08 7.01
N ARG A 32 13.33 15.72 6.52
CA ARG A 32 13.02 15.76 5.08
C ARG A 32 13.04 17.18 4.51
N MET A 33 12.58 18.18 5.26
CA MET A 33 12.67 19.59 4.84
C MET A 33 14.12 20.03 4.71
N ALA A 34 14.98 19.67 5.65
CA ALA A 34 16.41 19.95 5.56
C ALA A 34 17.06 19.26 4.34
N GLN A 35 16.66 18.02 4.05
CA GLN A 35 17.15 17.26 2.88
C GLN A 35 16.61 17.76 1.53
N ALA A 36 15.48 18.48 1.52
CA ALA A 36 14.89 19.08 0.32
C ALA A 36 15.24 20.57 0.16
N ALA A 37 16.24 21.07 0.90
CA ALA A 37 16.57 22.49 0.94
C ALA A 37 17.04 23.03 -0.42
N ASN A 38 17.75 22.23 -1.24
CA ASN A 38 18.17 22.70 -2.57
C ASN A 38 16.96 22.79 -3.52
N ALA A 39 16.00 21.88 -3.40
CA ALA A 39 14.75 21.94 -4.14
C ALA A 39 13.96 23.20 -3.77
N ALA A 40 13.91 23.54 -2.47
CA ALA A 40 13.28 24.75 -1.98
C ALA A 40 13.98 26.02 -2.50
N ALA A 41 15.32 26.03 -2.54
CA ALA A 41 16.10 27.13 -3.09
C ALA A 41 15.86 27.36 -4.60
N LYS A 42 15.36 26.35 -5.31
CA LYS A 42 15.00 26.39 -6.73
C LYS A 42 13.52 26.68 -6.99
N HIS A 43 12.78 27.15 -5.98
CA HIS A 43 11.35 27.41 -6.06
C HIS A 43 10.94 28.28 -7.26
N GLU A 44 11.57 29.43 -7.47
CA GLU A 44 11.20 30.37 -8.55
C GLU A 44 11.29 29.71 -9.94
N GLU A 45 12.37 28.96 -10.19
CA GLU A 45 12.55 28.23 -11.45
C GLU A 45 11.50 27.12 -11.61
N ALA A 46 11.23 26.38 -10.52
CA ALA A 46 10.26 25.30 -10.48
C ALA A 46 8.83 25.80 -10.70
N ALA A 47 8.41 26.84 -9.99
CA ALA A 47 7.09 27.44 -10.06
C ALA A 47 6.83 28.07 -11.43
N ALA A 48 7.82 28.76 -12.01
CA ALA A 48 7.69 29.35 -13.34
C ALA A 48 7.52 28.29 -14.45
N LEU A 49 8.24 27.17 -14.38
CA LEU A 49 8.01 26.06 -15.30
C LEU A 49 6.65 25.41 -15.05
N ALA A 50 6.32 25.10 -13.79
CA ALA A 50 5.07 24.47 -13.42
C ALA A 50 3.84 25.28 -13.88
N GLY A 51 3.85 26.61 -13.73
CA GLY A 51 2.78 27.48 -14.20
C GLY A 51 2.58 27.38 -15.71
N LYS A 52 3.67 27.41 -16.49
CA LYS A 52 3.61 27.21 -17.96
C LYS A 52 3.06 25.83 -18.33
N LEU A 53 3.41 24.79 -17.58
CA LEU A 53 2.90 23.43 -17.80
C LEU A 53 1.40 23.37 -17.53
N ILE A 54 0.93 23.95 -16.42
CA ILE A 54 -0.48 23.98 -16.03
C ILE A 54 -1.30 24.75 -17.06
N GLU A 55 -0.88 25.97 -17.43
CA GLU A 55 -1.56 26.75 -18.47
C GLU A 55 -1.59 26.01 -19.82
N GLY A 56 -0.47 25.41 -20.20
CA GLY A 56 -0.35 24.64 -21.43
C GLY A 56 -1.27 23.41 -21.45
N ALA A 57 -1.42 22.74 -20.31
CA ALA A 57 -2.34 21.62 -20.14
C ALA A 57 -3.80 22.08 -20.17
N ARG A 58 -4.18 23.14 -19.43
CA ARG A 58 -5.55 23.69 -19.40
C ARG A 58 -6.06 24.19 -20.76
N ARG A 59 -5.16 24.60 -21.66
CA ARG A 59 -5.53 25.00 -23.04
C ARG A 59 -5.93 23.82 -23.93
N ARG A 60 -5.60 22.59 -23.55
CA ARG A 60 -5.99 21.39 -24.30
C ARG A 60 -7.40 21.01 -23.90
N LYS A 61 -8.19 20.49 -24.86
CA LYS A 61 -9.51 19.95 -24.53
C LYS A 61 -9.32 18.77 -23.58
N ALA A 62 -9.94 18.83 -22.41
CA ALA A 62 -10.04 17.70 -21.50
C ALA A 62 -10.46 16.44 -22.29
N SER A 63 -9.80 15.32 -22.04
CA SER A 63 -10.05 14.06 -22.74
C SER A 63 -10.04 12.90 -21.76
N GLY A 64 -10.64 11.77 -22.12
CA GLY A 64 -10.65 10.58 -21.26
C GLY A 64 -11.59 10.67 -20.07
N ILE A 65 -11.10 10.29 -18.89
CA ILE A 65 -11.90 10.25 -17.66
C ILE A 65 -12.24 11.64 -17.14
N ASP A 66 -11.33 12.62 -17.25
CA ASP A 66 -11.58 13.96 -16.74
C ASP A 66 -12.73 14.65 -17.49
N ALA A 67 -12.77 14.51 -18.82
CA ALA A 67 -13.88 14.96 -19.64
C ALA A 67 -15.18 14.22 -19.33
N PHE A 68 -15.10 12.93 -18.98
CA PHE A 68 -16.27 12.12 -18.64
C PHE A 68 -16.84 12.47 -17.26
N LEU A 69 -15.98 12.63 -16.25
CA LEU A 69 -16.33 13.08 -14.90
C LEU A 69 -17.01 14.46 -14.95
N HIS A 70 -16.45 15.38 -15.75
CA HIS A 70 -17.00 16.72 -15.92
C HIS A 70 -18.29 16.75 -16.79
N GLN A 71 -18.41 15.90 -17.81
CA GLN A 71 -19.56 15.93 -18.73
C GLN A 71 -20.84 15.29 -18.14
N TYR A 72 -20.70 14.29 -17.27
CA TYR A 72 -21.84 13.52 -16.75
C TYR A 72 -22.12 13.75 -15.27
N GLY A 73 -21.41 14.67 -14.61
CA GLY A 73 -21.67 15.05 -13.20
C GLY A 73 -21.64 13.85 -12.27
N LEU A 74 -20.60 13.02 -12.37
CA LEU A 74 -20.57 11.73 -11.69
C LEU A 74 -20.51 11.84 -10.16
N ALA A 75 -20.19 13.03 -9.61
CA ALA A 75 -20.30 13.36 -8.19
C ALA A 75 -21.75 13.38 -7.64
N THR A 76 -22.71 12.93 -8.44
CA THR A 76 -24.12 12.75 -8.04
C THR A 76 -24.40 11.28 -7.76
N GLU A 77 -25.39 10.98 -6.93
CA GLU A 77 -25.84 9.59 -6.68
C GLU A 77 -26.18 8.83 -7.97
N GLU A 78 -26.67 9.53 -9.01
CA GLU A 78 -26.97 8.95 -10.33
C GLU A 78 -25.69 8.50 -11.07
N GLY A 79 -24.61 9.26 -10.93
CA GLY A 79 -23.30 8.91 -11.50
C GLY A 79 -22.66 7.70 -10.85
N VAL A 80 -22.78 7.60 -9.51
CA VAL A 80 -22.33 6.43 -8.75
C VAL A 80 -23.07 5.17 -9.18
N ALA A 81 -24.40 5.24 -9.30
CA ALA A 81 -25.21 4.11 -9.75
C ALA A 81 -24.86 3.67 -11.19
N LEU A 82 -24.60 4.63 -12.09
CA LEU A 82 -24.17 4.36 -13.48
C LEU A 82 -22.82 3.63 -13.52
N MET A 83 -21.88 3.99 -12.64
CA MET A 83 -20.56 3.38 -12.58
C MET A 83 -20.59 1.97 -11.97
N CYS A 84 -21.43 1.74 -10.96
CA CYS A 84 -21.69 0.39 -10.46
C CYS A 84 -22.29 -0.52 -11.54
N LEU A 85 -23.24 0.00 -12.33
CA LEU A 85 -23.81 -0.73 -13.45
C LEU A 85 -22.77 -1.02 -14.54
N ALA A 86 -21.92 -0.03 -14.87
CA ALA A 86 -20.83 -0.21 -15.83
C ALA A 86 -19.81 -1.26 -15.37
N GLU A 87 -19.51 -1.31 -14.07
CA GLU A 87 -18.63 -2.31 -13.46
C GLU A 87 -19.22 -3.72 -13.53
N ALA A 88 -20.49 -3.87 -13.15
CA ALA A 88 -21.20 -5.14 -13.26
C ALA A 88 -21.23 -5.66 -14.71
N LEU A 89 -21.45 -4.77 -15.67
CA LEU A 89 -21.46 -5.12 -17.10
C LEU A 89 -20.08 -5.49 -17.65
N LEU A 90 -18.99 -4.96 -17.08
CA LEU A 90 -17.62 -5.36 -17.47
C LEU A 90 -17.29 -6.81 -17.07
N ARG A 91 -18.02 -7.39 -16.12
CA ARG A 91 -17.89 -8.80 -15.72
C ARG A 91 -18.63 -9.76 -16.66
N VAL A 92 -19.48 -9.24 -17.54
CA VAL A 92 -20.26 -10.06 -18.48
C VAL A 92 -19.43 -10.33 -19.74
N PRO A 93 -19.13 -11.60 -20.07
CA PRO A 93 -18.15 -11.95 -21.09
C PRO A 93 -18.64 -11.73 -22.53
N ASP A 94 -19.94 -11.65 -22.78
CA ASP A 94 -20.53 -11.51 -24.11
C ASP A 94 -21.54 -10.35 -24.20
N ALA A 95 -21.55 -9.68 -25.35
CA ALA A 95 -22.39 -8.51 -25.60
C ALA A 95 -23.91 -8.81 -25.52
N PRO A 96 -24.43 -9.95 -26.02
CA PRO A 96 -25.84 -10.30 -25.85
C PRO A 96 -26.28 -10.42 -24.39
N THR A 97 -25.49 -11.06 -23.52
CA THR A 97 -25.79 -11.17 -22.08
C THR A 97 -25.67 -9.82 -21.39
N ALA A 98 -24.71 -8.98 -21.78
CA ALA A 98 -24.61 -7.61 -21.27
C ALA A 98 -25.84 -6.78 -21.67
N ASP A 99 -26.31 -6.90 -22.92
CA ASP A 99 -27.52 -6.24 -23.41
C ASP A 99 -28.80 -6.81 -22.77
N ALA A 100 -28.82 -8.09 -22.42
CA ALA A 100 -29.90 -8.71 -21.65
C ALA A 100 -29.90 -8.19 -20.21
N LEU A 101 -28.74 -8.06 -19.57
CA LEU A 101 -28.60 -7.50 -18.22
C LEU A 101 -28.98 -6.01 -18.17
N ILE A 102 -28.59 -5.22 -19.18
CA ILE A 102 -29.04 -3.83 -19.33
C ILE A 102 -30.57 -3.78 -19.38
N ARG A 103 -31.21 -4.61 -20.22
CA ARG A 103 -32.67 -4.65 -20.35
C ARG A 103 -33.38 -5.16 -19.09
N ASP A 104 -32.85 -6.21 -18.47
CA ASP A 104 -33.41 -6.82 -17.25
C ASP A 104 -33.33 -5.87 -16.04
N LYS A 105 -32.26 -5.07 -15.96
CA LYS A 105 -32.03 -4.14 -14.84
C LYS A 105 -32.52 -2.71 -15.08
N ILE A 106 -32.87 -2.35 -16.31
CA ILE A 106 -33.40 -1.02 -16.66
C ILE A 106 -34.89 -1.07 -17.00
N GLY A 107 -35.41 -2.22 -17.42
CA GLY A 107 -36.82 -2.41 -17.77
C GLY A 107 -37.77 -2.55 -16.56
N ASP A 108 -39.08 -2.45 -16.83
CA ASP A 108 -40.18 -2.61 -15.86
C ASP A 108 -40.36 -4.06 -15.40
N ILE A 109 -39.37 -4.63 -14.70
CA ILE A 109 -39.50 -5.95 -14.06
C ILE A 109 -39.50 -5.79 -12.54
N ASP A 110 -40.43 -6.47 -11.90
CA ASP A 110 -40.75 -6.37 -10.48
C ASP A 110 -39.61 -6.98 -9.63
N TRP A 111 -38.91 -6.10 -8.92
CA TRP A 111 -37.64 -6.39 -8.25
C TRP A 111 -37.77 -7.31 -7.03
N ALA A 112 -39.00 -7.55 -6.56
CA ALA A 112 -39.29 -8.34 -5.38
C ALA A 112 -39.08 -9.86 -5.57
N GLU A 113 -39.20 -10.39 -6.79
CA GLU A 113 -39.18 -11.85 -7.02
C GLU A 113 -37.78 -12.46 -7.14
N HIS A 114 -36.71 -11.67 -7.28
CA HIS A 114 -35.36 -12.17 -7.59
C HIS A 114 -34.29 -11.90 -6.52
N MET A 115 -34.67 -11.48 -5.30
CA MET A 115 -33.73 -11.11 -4.23
C MET A 115 -33.11 -12.29 -3.45
N GLY A 116 -33.30 -13.54 -3.89
CA GLY A 116 -32.92 -14.73 -3.12
C GLY A 116 -31.62 -15.45 -3.53
N GLU A 117 -31.11 -15.29 -4.75
CA GLU A 117 -30.11 -16.24 -5.29
C GLU A 117 -28.85 -15.64 -5.94
N SER A 118 -28.56 -14.34 -5.78
CA SER A 118 -27.31 -13.78 -6.33
C SER A 118 -26.59 -12.81 -5.39
N SER A 119 -25.27 -12.91 -5.35
CA SER A 119 -24.38 -11.96 -4.68
C SER A 119 -24.64 -10.54 -5.19
N SER A 120 -24.79 -9.58 -4.28
CA SER A 120 -25.27 -8.22 -4.58
C SER A 120 -24.45 -7.54 -5.70
N THR A 121 -25.13 -7.03 -6.71
CA THR A 121 -24.52 -6.39 -7.91
C THR A 121 -23.97 -4.98 -7.59
N PHE A 122 -24.31 -4.44 -6.43
CA PHE A 122 -23.88 -3.13 -5.92
C PHE A 122 -22.89 -3.23 -4.76
N VAL A 123 -22.21 -4.37 -4.61
CA VAL A 123 -21.20 -4.60 -3.55
C VAL A 123 -20.12 -3.51 -3.53
N ASN A 124 -19.82 -2.89 -4.68
CA ASN A 124 -18.83 -1.82 -4.81
C ASN A 124 -19.43 -0.39 -4.77
N ALA A 125 -20.70 -0.23 -4.37
CA ALA A 125 -21.36 1.08 -4.31
C ALA A 125 -20.64 2.09 -3.40
N ALA A 126 -20.19 1.65 -2.22
CA ALA A 126 -19.42 2.48 -1.30
C ALA A 126 -18.09 2.93 -1.92
N THR A 127 -17.44 2.03 -2.68
CA THR A 127 -16.21 2.28 -3.42
C THR A 127 -16.42 3.37 -4.47
N PHE A 128 -17.48 3.27 -5.29
CA PHE A 128 -17.75 4.29 -6.30
C PHE A 128 -18.29 5.60 -5.73
N SER A 129 -19.04 5.57 -4.62
CA SER A 129 -19.49 6.80 -3.95
C SER A 129 -18.31 7.59 -3.41
N LEU A 130 -17.40 6.95 -2.69
CA LEU A 130 -16.15 7.57 -2.24
C LEU A 130 -15.34 8.12 -3.43
N MET A 131 -15.27 7.39 -4.53
CA MET A 131 -14.52 7.79 -5.73
C MET A 131 -15.10 8.99 -6.48
N LEU A 132 -16.40 9.22 -6.39
CA LEU A 132 -17.09 10.20 -7.22
C LEU A 132 -17.51 11.44 -6.42
N THR A 133 -17.92 11.26 -5.18
CA THR A 133 -18.39 12.34 -4.30
C THR A 133 -17.34 12.76 -3.28
N GLY A 134 -16.28 11.96 -3.08
CA GLY A 134 -15.26 12.18 -2.05
C GLY A 134 -15.73 11.82 -0.63
N GLU A 135 -16.94 11.25 -0.49
CA GLU A 135 -17.54 10.90 0.80
C GLU A 135 -17.80 9.38 0.90
N VAL A 136 -17.43 8.78 2.03
CA VAL A 136 -17.78 7.39 2.34
C VAL A 136 -19.24 7.34 2.76
N LEU A 137 -20.06 6.55 2.08
CA LEU A 137 -21.43 6.28 2.52
C LEU A 137 -21.39 5.52 3.84
N GLU A 138 -21.86 6.15 4.92
CA GLU A 138 -21.83 5.60 6.28
C GLU A 138 -22.65 4.31 6.45
N ARG A 139 -23.46 3.92 5.47
CA ARG A 139 -24.32 2.72 5.50
C ARG A 139 -24.46 2.02 4.13
N PRO A 140 -23.60 1.04 3.81
CA PRO A 140 -23.57 0.38 2.50
C PRO A 140 -24.88 -0.34 2.13
N GLU A 141 -25.57 -0.97 3.09
CA GLU A 141 -26.79 -1.74 2.82
C GLU A 141 -28.03 -0.87 2.54
N GLU A 142 -28.17 0.25 3.27
CA GLU A 142 -29.24 1.22 3.02
C GLU A 142 -29.00 1.99 1.72
N ALA A 143 -27.74 2.35 1.43
CA ALA A 143 -27.36 2.99 0.18
C ALA A 143 -27.52 2.06 -1.05
N GLN A 144 -27.23 0.76 -0.92
CA GLN A 144 -27.49 -0.22 -1.98
C GLN A 144 -28.98 -0.28 -2.37
N LYS A 145 -29.89 -0.24 -1.39
CA LYS A 145 -31.34 -0.17 -1.64
C LYS A 145 -31.76 1.16 -2.29
N GLY A 146 -31.12 2.27 -1.89
CA GLY A 146 -31.35 3.60 -2.47
C GLY A 146 -30.89 3.73 -3.93
N MET A 147 -29.75 3.13 -4.30
CA MET A 147 -29.18 3.25 -5.64
C MET A 147 -30.05 2.64 -6.74
N GLY A 148 -30.76 1.54 -6.46
CA GLY A 148 -31.74 0.98 -7.39
C GLY A 148 -32.87 1.98 -7.70
N THR A 149 -33.33 2.74 -6.70
CA THR A 149 -34.35 3.79 -6.89
C THR A 149 -33.81 5.01 -7.61
N THR A 150 -32.55 5.40 -7.37
CA THR A 150 -31.90 6.51 -8.05
C THR A 150 -31.64 6.21 -9.53
N LEU A 151 -31.20 4.98 -9.86
CA LEU A 151 -31.07 4.54 -11.25
C LEU A 151 -32.43 4.53 -11.96
N LYS A 152 -33.49 4.02 -11.30
CA LYS A 152 -34.86 4.04 -11.84
C LYS A 152 -35.36 5.47 -12.10
N ARG A 153 -35.04 6.42 -11.23
CA ARG A 153 -35.37 7.85 -11.39
C ARG A 153 -34.62 8.46 -12.59
N ALA A 154 -33.34 8.15 -12.75
CA ALA A 154 -32.53 8.60 -13.89
C ALA A 154 -33.04 8.01 -15.21
N VAL A 155 -33.42 6.73 -15.23
CA VAL A 155 -34.04 6.05 -16.39
C VAL A 155 -35.38 6.68 -16.75
N ASN A 156 -36.25 6.96 -15.77
CA ASN A 156 -37.53 7.63 -16.00
C ASN A 156 -37.37 9.06 -16.55
N ARG A 157 -36.27 9.74 -16.19
CA ARG A 157 -35.97 11.11 -16.63
C ARG A 157 -35.31 11.17 -18.01
N LEU A 158 -34.38 10.25 -18.30
CA LEU A 158 -33.49 10.31 -19.47
C LEU A 158 -33.84 9.27 -20.55
N GLY A 159 -34.58 8.22 -20.21
CA GLY A 159 -34.93 7.09 -21.07
C GLY A 159 -33.84 6.01 -21.16
N GLU A 160 -34.27 4.75 -21.30
CA GLU A 160 -33.40 3.57 -21.43
C GLU A 160 -32.31 3.72 -22.53
N PRO A 161 -32.59 4.24 -23.74
CA PRO A 161 -31.57 4.35 -24.79
C PRO A 161 -30.41 5.29 -24.42
N VAL A 162 -30.67 6.32 -23.61
CA VAL A 162 -29.66 7.29 -23.17
C VAL A 162 -28.79 6.68 -22.09
N ILE A 163 -29.39 6.02 -21.09
CA ILE A 163 -28.64 5.30 -20.03
C ILE A 163 -27.79 4.20 -20.64
N ARG A 164 -28.34 3.39 -21.56
CA ARG A 164 -27.58 2.35 -22.28
C ARG A 164 -26.36 2.92 -22.99
N LYS A 165 -26.54 4.04 -23.71
CA LYS A 165 -25.44 4.70 -24.42
C LYS A 165 -24.40 5.26 -23.44
N ALA A 166 -24.84 5.85 -22.32
CA ALA A 166 -23.96 6.36 -21.27
C ALA A 166 -23.15 5.25 -20.61
N THR A 167 -23.78 4.12 -20.26
CA THR A 167 -23.11 2.96 -19.64
C THR A 167 -22.12 2.29 -20.60
N LEU A 168 -22.49 2.08 -21.86
CA LEU A 168 -21.55 1.54 -22.87
C LEU A 168 -20.38 2.49 -23.13
N GLN A 169 -20.63 3.80 -23.10
CA GLN A 169 -19.58 4.81 -23.18
C GLN A 169 -18.69 4.77 -21.94
N ALA A 170 -19.25 4.63 -20.73
CA ALA A 170 -18.52 4.46 -19.48
C ALA A 170 -17.63 3.22 -19.53
N MET A 171 -18.14 2.07 -19.98
CA MET A 171 -17.36 0.84 -20.14
C MET A 171 -16.20 1.00 -21.13
N ARG A 172 -16.42 1.68 -22.26
CA ARG A 172 -15.35 1.97 -23.24
C ARG A 172 -14.28 2.90 -22.67
N ILE A 173 -14.71 3.88 -21.88
CA ILE A 173 -13.81 4.82 -21.21
C ILE A 173 -13.03 4.10 -20.12
N LEU A 174 -13.68 3.37 -19.22
CA LEU A 174 -13.06 2.58 -18.16
C LEU A 174 -12.08 1.54 -18.71
N GLY A 175 -12.51 0.74 -19.69
CA GLY A 175 -11.67 -0.27 -20.32
C GLY A 175 -10.50 0.32 -21.11
N GLY A 176 -10.70 1.46 -21.79
CA GLY A 176 -9.67 2.11 -22.61
C GLY A 176 -8.70 3.00 -21.82
N GLN A 177 -9.12 3.58 -20.70
CA GLN A 177 -8.31 4.49 -19.88
C GLN A 177 -7.46 3.74 -18.86
N PHE A 178 -7.96 2.64 -18.29
CA PHE A 178 -7.22 1.90 -17.25
C PHE A 178 -6.49 0.67 -17.74
N VAL A 179 -6.96 0.03 -18.82
CA VAL A 179 -6.21 -1.03 -19.52
C VAL A 179 -5.62 -0.43 -20.79
N TYR A 180 -4.30 -0.50 -20.88
CA TYR A 180 -3.61 -0.10 -22.09
C TYR A 180 -3.88 -1.08 -23.23
N GLY A 181 -3.82 -2.37 -22.94
CA GLY A 181 -4.27 -3.45 -23.83
C GLY A 181 -4.43 -4.76 -23.05
N ARG A 182 -5.26 -5.68 -23.54
CA ARG A 182 -5.52 -6.96 -22.87
C ARG A 182 -4.37 -7.95 -22.98
N THR A 183 -3.55 -7.76 -24.00
CA THR A 183 -2.35 -8.55 -24.27
C THR A 183 -1.19 -7.61 -24.56
N ILE A 184 0.04 -8.13 -24.44
CA ILE A 184 1.24 -7.38 -24.78
C ILE A 184 1.25 -6.94 -26.26
N ASN A 185 0.66 -7.73 -27.17
CA ASN A 185 0.57 -7.39 -28.59
C ASN A 185 -0.39 -6.22 -28.85
N GLU A 186 -1.56 -6.23 -28.21
CA GLU A 186 -2.52 -5.13 -28.28
C GLU A 186 -1.90 -3.85 -27.71
N SER A 187 -1.22 -3.98 -26.57
CA SER A 187 -0.49 -2.89 -25.90
C SER A 187 0.57 -2.29 -26.82
N LEU A 188 1.42 -3.10 -27.46
CA LEU A 188 2.43 -2.61 -28.40
C LEU A 188 1.84 -1.94 -29.64
N LYS A 189 0.71 -2.46 -30.17
CA LYS A 189 0.00 -1.82 -31.29
C LYS A 189 -0.50 -0.43 -30.90
N ARG A 190 -1.01 -0.28 -29.67
CA ARG A 190 -1.45 1.00 -29.12
C ARG A 190 -0.28 1.96 -28.82
N ALA A 191 0.87 1.42 -28.46
CA ALA A 191 2.11 2.17 -28.22
C ALA A 191 2.74 2.74 -29.48
N ALA A 192 2.53 2.14 -30.65
CA ALA A 192 3.14 2.58 -31.91
C ALA A 192 3.05 4.11 -32.18
N PRO A 193 1.87 4.77 -32.13
CA PRO A 193 1.77 6.21 -32.34
C PRO A 193 2.45 7.06 -31.25
N GLU A 194 2.55 6.57 -30.02
CA GLU A 194 3.23 7.27 -28.92
C GLU A 194 4.75 7.16 -29.04
N ARG A 195 5.24 5.96 -29.39
CA ARG A 195 6.65 5.70 -29.68
C ARG A 195 7.14 6.50 -30.88
N ALA A 196 6.32 6.67 -31.91
CA ALA A 196 6.61 7.55 -33.04
C ALA A 196 6.81 9.03 -32.64
N LYS A 197 6.29 9.45 -31.47
CA LYS A 197 6.50 10.79 -30.90
C LYS A 197 7.71 10.87 -29.95
N GLY A 198 8.46 9.78 -29.78
CA GLY A 198 9.62 9.68 -28.90
C GLY A 198 9.31 9.28 -27.46
N LEU A 199 8.09 8.82 -27.16
CA LEU A 199 7.73 8.29 -25.84
C LEU A 199 8.17 6.83 -25.71
N THR A 200 8.51 6.41 -24.49
CA THR A 200 8.85 5.00 -24.19
C THR A 200 7.79 4.39 -23.29
N HIS A 201 7.84 3.06 -23.08
CA HIS A 201 6.82 2.34 -22.31
C HIS A 201 7.45 1.41 -21.27
N SER A 202 6.78 1.25 -20.14
CA SER A 202 6.99 0.18 -19.16
C SER A 202 5.67 -0.58 -19.02
N PHE A 203 5.63 -1.85 -19.37
CA PHE A 203 4.41 -2.64 -19.30
C PHE A 203 4.25 -3.27 -17.92
N ASP A 204 3.08 -3.06 -17.31
CA ASP A 204 2.67 -3.67 -16.05
C ASP A 204 1.68 -4.77 -16.33
N MET A 205 2.04 -6.02 -16.06
CA MET A 205 1.22 -7.17 -16.46
C MET A 205 -0.04 -7.39 -15.59
N LEU A 206 -0.42 -6.41 -14.76
CA LEU A 206 -1.59 -6.38 -13.86
C LEU A 206 -1.67 -7.53 -12.83
N GLY A 207 -0.71 -8.47 -12.82
CA GLY A 207 -0.65 -9.52 -11.82
C GLY A 207 -0.17 -9.00 -10.48
N GLU A 208 -0.90 -9.32 -9.42
CA GLU A 208 -0.55 -9.06 -8.02
C GLU A 208 -1.26 -10.04 -7.10
N GLY A 209 -0.72 -10.25 -5.90
CA GLY A 209 -1.36 -11.04 -4.84
C GLY A 209 -1.77 -12.45 -5.28
N ALA A 210 -0.81 -13.26 -5.75
CA ALA A 210 -1.09 -14.66 -6.05
C ALA A 210 -1.72 -15.34 -4.83
N MET A 211 -2.84 -16.04 -5.01
CA MET A 211 -3.50 -16.75 -3.92
C MET A 211 -3.08 -18.22 -3.86
N THR A 212 -2.60 -18.74 -4.99
CA THR A 212 -2.14 -20.12 -5.17
C THR A 212 -0.80 -20.18 -5.92
N TYR A 213 -0.12 -21.32 -5.87
CA TYR A 213 1.06 -21.55 -6.70
C TYR A 213 0.72 -21.55 -8.20
N ASP A 214 -0.49 -21.99 -8.57
CA ASP A 214 -0.96 -21.94 -9.97
C ASP A 214 -1.17 -20.51 -10.46
N ASP A 215 -1.65 -19.60 -9.59
CA ASP A 215 -1.70 -18.17 -9.89
C ASP A 215 -0.29 -17.62 -10.13
N ALA A 216 0.64 -17.94 -9.23
CA ALA A 216 2.03 -17.52 -9.35
C ALA A 216 2.69 -17.99 -10.65
N GLU A 217 2.48 -19.26 -11.02
CA GLU A 217 2.98 -19.82 -12.28
C GLU A 217 2.33 -19.16 -13.50
N ARG A 218 1.02 -18.89 -13.46
CA ARG A 218 0.32 -18.15 -14.53
C ARG A 218 0.91 -16.75 -14.72
N TYR A 219 1.16 -16.02 -13.64
CA TYR A 219 1.79 -14.70 -13.69
C TYR A 219 3.24 -14.77 -14.17
N ARG A 220 4.03 -15.73 -13.71
CA ARG A 220 5.40 -15.98 -14.18
C ARG A 220 5.44 -16.14 -15.70
N GLN A 221 4.58 -17.01 -16.25
CA GLN A 221 4.49 -17.22 -17.69
C GLN A 221 4.03 -15.97 -18.45
N ALA A 222 3.15 -15.15 -17.85
CA ALA A 222 2.72 -13.89 -18.44
C ALA A 222 3.88 -12.89 -18.55
N TYR A 223 4.71 -12.77 -17.51
CA TYR A 223 5.93 -11.97 -17.54
C TYR A 223 6.94 -12.49 -18.56
N GLU A 224 7.18 -13.81 -18.60
CA GLU A 224 8.10 -14.44 -19.55
C GLU A 224 7.69 -14.14 -21.00
N ARG A 225 6.44 -14.42 -21.37
CA ARG A 225 5.91 -14.14 -22.72
C ARG A 225 5.96 -12.65 -23.06
N ALA A 226 5.74 -11.78 -22.09
CA ALA A 226 5.84 -10.34 -22.30
C ALA A 226 7.30 -9.93 -22.59
N ILE A 227 8.26 -10.39 -21.80
CA ILE A 227 9.70 -10.11 -22.01
C ILE A 227 10.17 -10.64 -23.37
N GLU A 228 9.79 -11.87 -23.74
CA GLU A 228 10.10 -12.44 -25.06
C GLU A 228 9.57 -11.56 -26.20
N ARG A 229 8.33 -11.05 -26.08
CA ARG A 229 7.76 -10.17 -27.10
C ARG A 229 8.47 -8.82 -27.13
N LEU A 230 8.80 -8.25 -25.98
CA LEU A 230 9.48 -6.97 -25.85
C LEU A 230 10.92 -7.00 -26.38
N SER A 231 11.58 -8.16 -26.33
CA SER A 231 12.94 -8.33 -26.88
C SER A 231 13.04 -7.94 -28.36
N ARG A 232 11.96 -8.13 -29.12
CA ARG A 232 11.88 -7.77 -30.55
C ARG A 232 11.68 -6.28 -30.80
N GLU A 233 11.45 -5.50 -29.75
CA GLU A 233 11.22 -4.05 -29.80
C GLU A 233 12.36 -3.25 -29.14
N ALA A 234 13.42 -3.94 -28.70
CA ALA A 234 14.57 -3.31 -28.09
C ALA A 234 15.31 -2.40 -29.08
N THR A 235 15.74 -1.23 -28.61
CA THR A 235 16.35 -0.18 -29.44
C THR A 235 17.87 -0.08 -29.27
N GLY A 236 18.46 -1.01 -28.53
CA GLY A 236 19.89 -1.04 -28.21
C GLY A 236 20.30 -0.26 -26.96
N LYS A 237 19.44 0.62 -26.41
CA LYS A 237 19.65 1.31 -25.12
C LYS A 237 18.45 1.12 -24.21
N VAL A 238 18.69 0.84 -22.94
CA VAL A 238 17.65 0.68 -21.90
C VAL A 238 16.70 1.88 -21.84
N SER A 239 17.23 3.10 -21.92
CA SER A 239 16.44 4.34 -21.82
C SER A 239 15.47 4.57 -22.97
N THR A 240 15.72 3.99 -24.15
CA THR A 240 14.85 4.11 -25.34
C THR A 240 14.09 2.83 -25.66
N SER A 241 14.52 1.69 -25.13
CA SER A 241 13.79 0.43 -25.22
C SER A 241 12.52 0.46 -24.37
N PRO A 242 11.47 -0.29 -24.74
CA PRO A 242 10.41 -0.59 -23.80
C PRO A 242 10.96 -1.48 -22.67
N GLY A 243 10.22 -1.61 -21.58
CA GLY A 243 10.55 -2.61 -20.57
C GLY A 243 9.34 -3.01 -19.75
N ILE A 244 9.59 -3.62 -18.59
CA ILE A 244 8.56 -4.31 -17.83
C ILE A 244 8.62 -3.96 -16.35
N SER A 245 7.47 -4.01 -15.69
CA SER A 245 7.34 -3.88 -14.24
C SER A 245 6.75 -5.15 -13.65
N VAL A 246 7.35 -5.62 -12.57
CA VAL A 246 7.06 -6.92 -11.94
C VAL A 246 6.74 -6.70 -10.48
N LYS A 247 5.64 -7.30 -10.00
CA LYS A 247 5.27 -7.32 -8.58
C LYS A 247 5.67 -8.65 -7.97
N LEU A 248 6.26 -8.63 -6.79
CA LEU A 248 6.77 -9.84 -6.15
C LEU A 248 5.63 -10.69 -5.59
N SER A 249 4.58 -10.04 -5.09
CA SER A 249 3.35 -10.72 -4.65
C SER A 249 2.65 -11.53 -5.75
N ALA A 250 2.85 -11.17 -7.03
CA ALA A 250 2.32 -11.91 -8.17
C ALA A 250 3.03 -13.26 -8.37
N LEU A 251 4.23 -13.42 -7.85
CA LEU A 251 5.11 -14.55 -8.14
C LEU A 251 5.21 -15.54 -6.98
N HIS A 252 4.58 -15.27 -5.84
CA HIS A 252 4.56 -16.21 -4.72
C HIS A 252 3.35 -16.01 -3.80
N PRO A 253 2.57 -17.07 -3.49
CA PRO A 253 1.32 -16.93 -2.75
C PRO A 253 1.48 -16.62 -1.25
N LYS A 254 2.70 -16.77 -0.74
CA LYS A 254 3.07 -16.43 0.64
C LYS A 254 4.22 -15.43 0.67
N TYR A 255 4.16 -14.40 -0.18
CA TYR A 255 5.07 -13.26 -0.12
C TYR A 255 4.72 -12.37 1.09
N THR A 256 5.08 -12.83 2.28
CA THR A 256 4.83 -12.17 3.58
C THR A 256 6.03 -12.35 4.51
N PHE A 257 6.20 -11.45 5.49
CA PHE A 257 7.31 -11.53 6.44
C PHE A 257 7.30 -12.82 7.30
N LEU A 258 6.12 -13.40 7.53
CA LEU A 258 5.95 -14.68 8.25
C LEU A 258 6.54 -15.88 7.49
N HIS A 259 6.70 -15.76 6.17
CA HIS A 259 7.23 -16.82 5.31
C HIS A 259 8.48 -16.34 4.55
N ALA A 260 9.21 -15.36 5.12
CA ALA A 260 10.31 -14.67 4.45
C ALA A 260 11.32 -15.65 3.82
N ASP A 261 11.89 -16.56 4.59
CA ASP A 261 12.92 -17.50 4.12
C ASP A 261 12.45 -18.34 2.93
N LYS A 262 11.23 -18.88 3.03
CA LYS A 262 10.64 -19.67 1.95
C LYS A 262 10.32 -18.82 0.73
N ALA A 263 9.73 -17.64 0.93
CA ALA A 263 9.40 -16.72 -0.14
C ALA A 263 10.65 -16.24 -0.90
N VAL A 264 11.74 -15.88 -0.21
CA VAL A 264 13.03 -15.52 -0.84
C VAL A 264 13.57 -16.70 -1.63
N THR A 265 13.60 -17.89 -1.03
CA THR A 265 14.13 -19.10 -1.65
C THR A 265 13.39 -19.45 -2.94
N ASP A 266 12.05 -19.35 -2.94
CA ASP A 266 11.21 -19.71 -4.08
C ASP A 266 11.21 -18.60 -5.16
N LEU A 267 11.24 -17.31 -4.77
CA LEU A 267 11.20 -16.17 -5.70
C LEU A 267 12.52 -15.92 -6.43
N LEU A 268 13.66 -16.14 -5.77
CA LEU A 268 14.97 -15.79 -6.33
C LEU A 268 15.26 -16.46 -7.68
N PRO A 269 15.08 -17.78 -7.87
CA PRO A 269 15.29 -18.42 -9.16
C PRO A 269 14.37 -17.87 -10.25
N VAL A 270 13.11 -17.59 -9.89
CA VAL A 270 12.10 -17.07 -10.82
C VAL A 270 12.48 -15.68 -11.32
N LEU A 271 12.81 -14.77 -10.40
CA LEU A 271 13.21 -13.41 -10.74
C LEU A 271 14.53 -13.36 -11.49
N ARG A 272 15.49 -14.21 -11.11
CA ARG A 272 16.77 -14.33 -11.82
C ARG A 272 16.56 -14.72 -13.29
N ASP A 273 15.69 -15.68 -13.57
CA ASP A 273 15.38 -16.10 -14.95
C ASP A 273 14.70 -15.00 -15.76
N LEU A 274 13.69 -14.33 -15.19
CA LEU A 274 13.01 -13.20 -15.84
C LEU A 274 13.98 -12.03 -16.10
N ALA A 275 14.81 -11.68 -15.10
CA ALA A 275 15.82 -10.62 -15.22
C ALA A 275 16.90 -10.99 -16.25
N ALA A 276 17.34 -12.24 -16.32
CA ALA A 276 18.29 -12.72 -17.32
C ALA A 276 17.75 -12.56 -18.75
N LYS A 277 16.45 -12.84 -18.97
CA LYS A 277 15.79 -12.61 -20.26
C LYS A 277 15.72 -11.11 -20.60
N ALA A 278 15.38 -10.26 -19.62
CA ALA A 278 15.37 -8.81 -19.80
C ALA A 278 16.77 -8.23 -20.10
N ARG A 279 17.81 -8.75 -19.42
CA ARG A 279 19.22 -8.45 -19.67
C ARG A 279 19.63 -8.79 -21.10
N ASN A 280 19.31 -9.99 -21.57
CA ASN A 280 19.65 -10.42 -22.93
C ASN A 280 18.99 -9.51 -23.98
N ALA A 281 17.75 -9.09 -23.72
CA ALA A 281 17.02 -8.13 -24.54
C ALA A 281 17.49 -6.66 -24.39
N ASN A 282 18.35 -6.36 -23.41
CA ASN A 282 18.76 -5.00 -23.05
C ASN A 282 17.58 -4.03 -22.81
N ILE A 283 16.58 -4.51 -22.08
CA ILE A 283 15.40 -3.73 -21.67
C ILE A 283 15.45 -3.44 -20.16
N HIS A 284 14.67 -2.45 -19.69
CA HIS A 284 14.55 -2.24 -18.25
C HIS A 284 13.61 -3.28 -17.62
N PHE A 285 13.96 -3.71 -16.41
CA PHE A 285 13.22 -4.64 -15.57
C PHE A 285 13.10 -4.00 -14.19
N THR A 286 11.91 -3.51 -13.84
CA THR A 286 11.69 -2.81 -12.58
C THR A 286 10.87 -3.67 -11.63
N ILE A 287 11.39 -3.95 -10.45
CA ILE A 287 10.61 -4.52 -9.34
C ILE A 287 9.77 -3.40 -8.74
N ASP A 288 8.45 -3.53 -8.78
CA ASP A 288 7.53 -2.59 -8.17
C ASP A 288 7.57 -2.68 -6.64
N ALA A 289 7.31 -1.55 -5.97
CA ALA A 289 7.23 -1.47 -4.52
C ALA A 289 5.77 -1.61 -4.07
N GLU A 290 5.54 -2.48 -3.07
CA GLU A 290 4.23 -2.88 -2.57
C GLU A 290 3.98 -2.32 -1.15
N GLU A 291 3.34 -3.06 -0.25
CA GLU A 291 3.09 -2.66 1.15
C GLU A 291 4.39 -2.52 1.98
N ALA A 292 4.32 -1.73 3.05
CA ALA A 292 5.50 -1.37 3.84
C ALA A 292 6.16 -2.55 4.56
N ASP A 293 5.40 -3.57 4.97
CA ASP A 293 5.89 -4.77 5.65
C ASP A 293 6.71 -5.69 4.73
N ARG A 294 6.56 -5.54 3.41
CA ARG A 294 7.28 -6.30 2.38
C ARG A 294 8.63 -5.69 2.01
N LEU A 295 8.96 -4.49 2.49
CA LEU A 295 10.18 -3.78 2.09
C LEU A 295 11.45 -4.60 2.41
N GLU A 296 11.61 -5.08 3.65
CA GLU A 296 12.77 -5.88 4.07
C GLU A 296 12.95 -7.14 3.20
N LEU A 297 11.84 -7.84 2.94
CA LEU A 297 11.83 -9.03 2.10
C LEU A 297 12.23 -8.72 0.65
N SER A 298 11.75 -7.59 0.11
CA SER A 298 12.16 -7.13 -1.22
C SER A 298 13.65 -6.79 -1.28
N MET A 299 14.22 -6.23 -0.19
CA MET A 299 15.64 -5.87 -0.10
C MET A 299 16.53 -7.12 -0.09
N ASP A 300 16.14 -8.20 0.58
CA ASP A 300 16.86 -9.49 0.54
C ASP A 300 16.97 -10.01 -0.89
N ILE A 301 15.85 -9.98 -1.61
CA ILE A 301 15.78 -10.42 -3.00
C ILE A 301 16.64 -9.52 -3.90
N ILE A 302 16.51 -8.20 -3.78
CA ILE A 302 17.25 -7.23 -4.60
C ILE A 302 18.76 -7.33 -4.35
N GLU A 303 19.19 -7.45 -3.09
CA GLU A 303 20.62 -7.58 -2.74
C GLU A 303 21.20 -8.90 -3.26
N ALA A 304 20.47 -10.00 -3.16
CA ALA A 304 20.87 -11.30 -3.70
C ALA A 304 21.00 -11.26 -5.23
N LEU A 305 20.06 -10.61 -5.95
CA LEU A 305 20.15 -10.43 -7.40
C LEU A 305 21.33 -9.51 -7.77
N ALA A 306 21.52 -8.39 -7.07
CA ALA A 306 22.61 -7.46 -7.30
C ALA A 306 24.00 -8.11 -7.19
N ARG A 307 24.14 -9.09 -6.29
CA ARG A 307 25.36 -9.86 -6.07
C ARG A 307 25.71 -10.80 -7.24
N ASP A 308 24.74 -11.24 -8.04
CA ASP A 308 24.98 -12.15 -9.17
C ASP A 308 25.60 -11.39 -10.36
N ASP A 309 26.94 -11.44 -10.49
CA ASP A 309 27.66 -10.81 -11.61
C ASP A 309 27.17 -11.27 -13.00
N THR A 310 26.61 -12.50 -13.10
CA THR A 310 26.09 -13.01 -14.38
C THR A 310 24.85 -12.25 -14.82
N LEU A 311 24.06 -11.69 -13.90
CA LEU A 311 22.88 -10.88 -14.23
C LEU A 311 23.22 -9.51 -14.80
N PHE A 312 24.42 -9.00 -14.60
CA PHE A 312 24.79 -7.63 -15.01
C PHE A 312 25.76 -7.58 -16.18
N THR A 313 26.09 -8.74 -16.76
CA THR A 313 26.96 -8.85 -17.94
C THR A 313 26.18 -9.48 -19.09
N ARG A 314 26.12 -8.80 -20.23
CA ARG A 314 25.48 -9.29 -21.46
C ARG A 314 26.45 -10.21 -22.22
N GLU A 315 25.93 -11.00 -23.16
CA GLU A 315 26.72 -11.95 -23.95
C GLU A 315 27.86 -11.29 -24.75
N ASP A 316 27.66 -10.03 -25.14
CA ASP A 316 28.67 -9.20 -25.84
C ASP A 316 29.74 -8.60 -24.90
N GLY A 317 29.70 -8.93 -23.61
CA GLY A 317 30.60 -8.41 -22.57
C GLY A 317 30.25 -7.01 -22.06
N SER A 318 29.21 -6.36 -22.61
CA SER A 318 28.72 -5.08 -22.12
C SER A 318 27.94 -5.22 -20.81
N ARG A 319 27.89 -4.16 -20.01
CA ARG A 319 27.11 -4.14 -18.77
C ARG A 319 25.63 -3.93 -19.08
N TRP A 320 24.76 -4.62 -18.35
CA TRP A 320 23.33 -4.33 -18.36
C TRP A 320 22.97 -3.36 -17.24
N GLU A 321 22.39 -2.22 -17.62
CA GLU A 321 21.98 -1.14 -16.71
C GLU A 321 20.45 -1.08 -16.56
N GLY A 322 19.75 -2.15 -16.97
CA GLY A 322 18.28 -2.19 -16.99
C GLY A 322 17.62 -2.75 -15.73
N PHE A 323 18.39 -3.37 -14.83
CA PHE A 323 17.83 -3.82 -13.55
C PHE A 323 17.44 -2.62 -12.69
N GLY A 324 16.25 -2.68 -12.11
CA GLY A 324 15.69 -1.56 -11.38
C GLY A 324 14.68 -1.94 -10.33
N LEU A 325 14.31 -0.93 -9.54
CA LEU A 325 13.30 -1.03 -8.49
C LEU A 325 12.55 0.29 -8.34
N ALA A 326 11.36 0.22 -7.76
CA ALA A 326 10.62 1.40 -7.32
C ALA A 326 10.92 1.73 -5.85
N ILE A 327 10.93 3.02 -5.51
CA ILE A 327 11.03 3.55 -4.15
C ILE A 327 9.84 4.48 -3.90
N GLN A 328 9.18 4.32 -2.77
CA GLN A 328 8.00 5.09 -2.40
C GLN A 328 8.36 6.21 -1.42
N ALA A 329 8.29 7.47 -1.87
CA ALA A 329 8.65 8.64 -1.07
C ALA A 329 7.67 8.95 0.07
N TYR A 330 6.45 8.41 0.04
CA TYR A 330 5.48 8.56 1.12
C TYR A 330 5.87 7.80 2.40
N GLN A 331 6.82 6.85 2.34
CA GLN A 331 7.31 6.14 3.50
C GLN A 331 8.38 6.99 4.19
N LYS A 332 8.40 6.94 5.52
CA LYS A 332 9.47 7.56 6.34
C LYS A 332 10.87 7.00 6.00
N ARG A 333 10.91 5.76 5.49
CA ARG A 333 12.11 5.07 4.96
C ARG A 333 12.51 5.43 3.52
N GLY A 334 11.73 6.25 2.80
CA GLY A 334 11.96 6.54 1.39
C GLY A 334 13.36 7.10 1.11
N ALA A 335 13.79 8.12 1.86
CA ALA A 335 15.09 8.74 1.68
C ALA A 335 16.26 7.82 2.11
N PRO A 336 16.19 7.13 3.27
CA PRO A 336 17.12 6.05 3.62
C PRO A 336 17.23 4.95 2.57
N MET A 337 16.12 4.58 1.91
CA MET A 337 16.11 3.59 0.84
C MET A 337 16.89 4.07 -0.40
N CYS A 338 16.77 5.33 -0.79
CA CYS A 338 17.59 5.89 -1.87
C CYS A 338 19.10 5.74 -1.60
N GLU A 339 19.53 5.99 -0.35
CA GLU A 339 20.93 5.85 0.05
C GLU A 339 21.38 4.38 0.08
N TRP A 340 20.55 3.48 0.60
CA TRP A 340 20.84 2.05 0.61
C TRP A 340 21.00 1.50 -0.81
N VAL A 341 20.11 1.87 -1.74
CA VAL A 341 20.20 1.47 -3.15
C VAL A 341 21.47 1.99 -3.82
N ALA A 342 21.85 3.25 -3.58
CA ALA A 342 23.10 3.81 -4.10
C ALA A 342 24.34 3.10 -3.54
N ARG A 343 24.35 2.77 -2.24
CA ARG A 343 25.41 1.96 -1.62
C ARG A 343 25.47 0.55 -2.20
N LEU A 344 24.32 -0.08 -2.43
CA LEU A 344 24.21 -1.40 -3.06
C LEU A 344 24.80 -1.39 -4.48
N ALA A 345 24.41 -0.39 -5.27
CA ALA A 345 24.90 -0.22 -6.63
C ALA A 345 26.43 -0.04 -6.65
N ARG A 346 26.98 0.84 -5.81
CA ARG A 346 28.43 1.05 -5.69
C ARG A 346 29.18 -0.20 -5.23
N LYS A 347 28.67 -0.90 -4.21
CA LYS A 347 29.30 -2.11 -3.65
C LYS A 347 29.47 -3.21 -4.69
N TYR A 348 28.46 -3.43 -5.52
CA TYR A 348 28.51 -4.47 -6.56
C TYR A 348 28.87 -3.92 -7.95
N ASP A 349 29.25 -2.65 -8.07
CA ASP A 349 29.62 -2.00 -9.33
C ASP A 349 28.51 -2.15 -10.40
N ARG A 350 27.30 -1.75 -10.01
CA ARG A 350 26.08 -1.77 -10.84
C ARG A 350 25.62 -0.37 -11.15
N LYS A 351 24.89 -0.24 -12.25
CA LYS A 351 24.03 0.92 -12.49
C LYS A 351 22.57 0.50 -12.41
N PHE A 352 21.83 1.05 -11.47
CA PHE A 352 20.42 0.73 -11.28
C PHE A 352 19.49 1.76 -11.88
N PHE A 353 18.41 1.26 -12.47
CA PHE A 353 17.29 2.05 -12.93
C PHE A 353 16.30 2.25 -11.78
N VAL A 354 16.24 3.42 -11.17
CA VAL A 354 15.45 3.63 -9.95
C VAL A 354 14.23 4.48 -10.22
N ARG A 355 13.05 3.89 -10.08
CA ARG A 355 11.78 4.60 -10.19
C ARG A 355 11.42 5.24 -8.85
N LEU A 356 11.32 6.56 -8.79
CA LEU A 356 10.80 7.26 -7.60
C LEU A 356 9.32 7.56 -7.79
N VAL A 357 8.48 6.98 -6.94
CA VAL A 357 7.03 7.25 -6.85
C VAL A 357 6.71 7.91 -5.51
N LYS A 358 5.51 8.47 -5.36
CA LYS A 358 5.00 8.83 -4.02
C LYS A 358 4.66 7.57 -3.23
N GLY A 359 3.65 6.84 -3.66
CA GLY A 359 3.18 5.60 -3.03
C GLY A 359 1.72 5.36 -3.37
N ALA A 360 1.28 4.10 -3.34
CA ALA A 360 -0.05 3.69 -3.82
C ALA A 360 -0.90 2.96 -2.76
N TYR A 361 -0.40 2.82 -1.53
CA TYR A 361 -1.02 2.01 -0.46
C TYR A 361 -1.35 2.82 0.79
N TRP A 362 -1.44 4.15 0.70
CA TRP A 362 -1.44 5.05 1.86
C TRP A 362 -2.55 4.71 2.88
N ASP A 363 -3.80 4.58 2.42
CA ASP A 363 -4.94 4.27 3.31
C ASP A 363 -4.79 2.90 3.97
N THR A 364 -4.24 1.92 3.23
CA THR A 364 -3.93 0.59 3.76
C THR A 364 -2.91 0.69 4.89
N GLU A 365 -1.84 1.45 4.72
CA GLU A 365 -0.80 1.61 5.76
C GLU A 365 -1.33 2.32 7.02
N ILE A 366 -2.20 3.32 6.85
CA ILE A 366 -2.88 3.98 7.98
C ILE A 366 -3.75 2.95 8.71
N LYS A 367 -4.60 2.23 7.98
CA LYS A 367 -5.52 1.23 8.54
C LYS A 367 -4.77 0.11 9.25
N LEU A 368 -3.75 -0.48 8.62
CA LEU A 368 -2.98 -1.59 9.20
C LEU A 368 -2.28 -1.16 10.48
N SER A 369 -1.73 0.05 10.52
CA SER A 369 -1.08 0.57 11.74
C SER A 369 -2.07 0.82 12.88
N GLN A 370 -3.26 1.34 12.56
CA GLN A 370 -4.34 1.54 13.52
C GLN A 370 -4.89 0.22 14.06
N VAL A 371 -5.23 -0.72 13.18
CA VAL A 371 -5.69 -2.06 13.54
C VAL A 371 -4.63 -2.79 14.35
N GLY A 372 -3.36 -2.67 13.96
CA GLY A 372 -2.21 -3.28 14.61
C GLY A 372 -1.87 -2.68 15.98
N GLY A 373 -2.41 -1.51 16.34
CA GLY A 373 -2.07 -0.84 17.61
C GLY A 373 -0.60 -0.41 17.68
N TYR A 374 0.01 -0.07 16.54
CA TYR A 374 1.44 0.26 16.46
C TYR A 374 1.74 1.67 16.99
N THR A 375 3.01 1.96 17.25
CA THR A 375 3.44 3.23 17.83
C THR A 375 3.21 4.44 16.91
N ASP A 376 3.42 4.27 15.61
CA ASP A 376 3.23 5.30 14.58
C ASP A 376 2.99 4.64 13.21
N TYR A 377 2.82 5.45 12.18
CA TYR A 377 2.62 5.05 10.79
C TYR A 377 3.95 4.88 10.04
N PRO A 378 4.04 3.93 9.08
CA PRO A 378 5.20 3.82 8.21
C PRO A 378 5.25 4.87 7.09
N VAL A 379 4.17 5.61 6.94
CA VAL A 379 3.96 6.65 5.92
C VAL A 379 3.69 8.00 6.57
N PHE A 380 3.94 9.09 5.84
CA PHE A 380 3.54 10.43 6.28
C PHE A 380 2.02 10.59 6.25
N THR A 381 1.45 11.25 7.26
CA THR A 381 -0.01 11.45 7.38
C THR A 381 -0.52 12.69 6.64
N ARG A 382 0.38 13.58 6.20
CA ARG A 382 0.06 14.67 5.27
C ARG A 382 0.61 14.41 3.87
N LYS A 383 -0.20 14.69 2.86
CA LYS A 383 0.24 14.69 1.45
C LYS A 383 1.41 15.65 1.23
N LEU A 384 1.40 16.82 1.89
CA LEU A 384 2.46 17.81 1.78
C LEU A 384 3.83 17.28 2.26
N ALA A 385 3.84 16.53 3.37
CA ALA A 385 5.04 15.85 3.86
C ALA A 385 5.57 14.81 2.86
N THR A 386 4.67 14.10 2.16
CA THR A 386 5.06 13.21 1.05
C THR A 386 5.69 13.99 -0.12
N ASP A 387 5.19 15.17 -0.47
CA ASP A 387 5.79 16.00 -1.52
C ASP A 387 7.20 16.46 -1.14
N VAL A 388 7.39 16.89 0.11
CA VAL A 388 8.73 17.26 0.64
C VAL A 388 9.66 16.05 0.62
N SER A 389 9.21 14.89 1.12
CA SER A 389 9.97 13.65 1.09
C SER A 389 10.34 13.23 -0.34
N TYR A 390 9.44 13.42 -1.32
CA TYR A 390 9.72 13.14 -2.72
C TYR A 390 10.87 13.99 -3.26
N LEU A 391 10.90 15.29 -2.93
CA LEU A 391 11.99 16.18 -3.32
C LEU A 391 13.31 15.79 -2.65
N ALA A 392 13.30 15.46 -1.36
CA ALA A 392 14.47 14.96 -0.64
C ALA A 392 15.03 13.67 -1.27
N CYS A 393 14.16 12.70 -1.60
CA CYS A 393 14.54 11.49 -2.32
C CYS A 393 15.11 11.81 -3.71
N ALA A 394 14.51 12.74 -4.45
CA ALA A 394 14.97 13.13 -5.77
C ALA A 394 16.38 13.74 -5.74
N GLU A 395 16.67 14.60 -4.76
CA GLU A 395 18.02 15.14 -4.55
C GLU A 395 19.04 14.02 -4.29
N LYS A 396 18.71 13.05 -3.43
CA LYS A 396 19.58 11.91 -3.15
C LYS A 396 19.86 11.05 -4.39
N LEU A 397 18.83 10.77 -5.21
CA LEU A 397 19.00 10.00 -6.44
C LEU A 397 19.80 10.76 -7.50
N LEU A 398 19.56 12.07 -7.65
CA LEU A 398 20.34 12.92 -8.57
C LEU A 398 21.79 13.09 -8.13
N ALA A 399 22.07 13.04 -6.83
CA ALA A 399 23.43 13.07 -6.29
C ALA A 399 24.21 11.75 -6.47
N ALA A 400 23.52 10.67 -6.82
CA ALA A 400 24.11 9.35 -7.07
C ALA A 400 24.12 8.99 -8.57
N ASP A 401 24.32 9.97 -9.44
CA ASP A 401 24.28 9.82 -10.90
C ASP A 401 25.41 8.96 -11.49
N ASP A 402 26.44 8.66 -10.67
CA ASP A 402 27.50 7.69 -10.96
C ASP A 402 26.96 6.25 -11.09
N VAL A 403 25.95 5.89 -10.29
CA VAL A 403 25.43 4.52 -10.18
C VAL A 403 23.92 4.39 -10.31
N ILE A 404 23.19 5.50 -10.35
CA ILE A 404 21.73 5.51 -10.50
C ILE A 404 21.34 6.20 -11.80
N TYR A 405 20.44 5.58 -12.55
CA TYR A 405 19.62 6.25 -13.56
C TYR A 405 18.23 6.52 -12.96
N PRO A 406 17.93 7.76 -12.56
CA PRO A 406 16.68 8.07 -11.90
C PRO A 406 15.52 8.21 -12.89
N ALA A 407 14.38 7.63 -12.53
CA ALA A 407 13.13 7.70 -13.26
C ALA A 407 12.02 8.26 -12.36
N PHE A 408 11.68 9.54 -12.54
CA PHE A 408 10.77 10.25 -11.66
C PHE A 408 9.32 10.08 -12.11
N ALA A 409 8.58 9.21 -11.43
CA ALA A 409 7.17 8.96 -11.69
C ALA A 409 6.28 9.97 -10.94
N THR A 410 5.70 10.92 -11.66
CA THR A 410 4.84 11.95 -11.08
C THR A 410 3.95 12.61 -12.15
N HIS A 411 2.78 13.11 -11.74
CA HIS A 411 1.91 13.96 -12.57
C HIS A 411 1.81 15.40 -12.02
N ASN A 412 2.50 15.70 -10.92
CA ASN A 412 2.48 17.02 -10.29
C ASN A 412 3.42 17.97 -11.04
N ALA A 413 2.87 19.04 -11.63
CA ALA A 413 3.63 20.02 -12.41
C ALA A 413 4.73 20.72 -11.60
N TYR A 414 4.47 21.03 -10.32
CA TYR A 414 5.49 21.61 -9.43
C TYR A 414 6.65 20.64 -9.24
N THR A 415 6.36 19.38 -8.95
CA THR A 415 7.39 18.34 -8.78
C THR A 415 8.22 18.15 -10.06
N ILE A 416 7.58 18.20 -11.23
CA ILE A 416 8.27 18.18 -12.54
C ILE A 416 9.20 19.40 -12.67
N GLY A 417 8.71 20.60 -12.35
CA GLY A 417 9.48 21.84 -12.37
C GLY A 417 10.70 21.77 -11.45
N ALA A 418 10.51 21.32 -10.21
CA ALA A 418 11.56 21.17 -9.21
C ALA A 418 12.64 20.17 -9.65
N ILE A 419 12.26 19.01 -10.16
CA ILE A 419 13.23 18.03 -10.70
C ILE A 419 14.03 18.62 -11.86
N LYS A 420 13.38 19.35 -12.77
CA LYS A 420 14.08 19.99 -13.90
C LYS A 420 15.10 21.01 -13.43
N ALA A 421 14.76 21.81 -12.43
CA ALA A 421 15.67 22.79 -11.84
C ALA A 421 16.83 22.12 -11.08
N LEU A 422 16.57 21.01 -10.37
CA LEU A 422 17.57 20.24 -9.63
C LEU A 422 18.54 19.47 -10.53
N ALA A 423 18.03 18.80 -11.57
CA ALA A 423 18.82 17.88 -12.38
C ALA A 423 19.87 18.59 -13.24
N GLY A 424 19.60 19.82 -13.67
CA GLY A 424 20.47 20.55 -14.60
C GLY A 424 20.72 19.74 -15.88
N ALA A 425 21.98 19.32 -16.10
CA ALA A 425 22.39 18.53 -17.25
C ALA A 425 22.45 17.01 -16.98
N LYS A 426 22.17 16.55 -15.76
CA LYS A 426 22.24 15.13 -15.40
C LYS A 426 21.18 14.32 -16.16
N PRO A 427 21.49 13.08 -16.60
CA PRO A 427 20.54 12.24 -17.30
C PRO A 427 19.49 11.67 -16.34
N PHE A 428 18.23 11.74 -16.73
CA PHE A 428 17.10 11.12 -16.04
C PHE A 428 15.94 10.94 -17.02
N GLU A 429 14.89 10.25 -16.58
CA GLU A 429 13.60 10.28 -17.27
C GLU A 429 12.46 10.62 -16.32
N PHE A 430 11.38 11.14 -16.88
CA PHE A 430 10.11 11.18 -16.20
C PHE A 430 9.29 9.93 -16.53
N GLN A 431 8.39 9.56 -15.63
CA GLN A 431 7.41 8.54 -15.89
C GLN A 431 6.01 9.04 -15.56
N ARG A 432 5.04 8.55 -16.32
CA ARG A 432 3.62 8.80 -16.11
C ARG A 432 2.84 7.53 -16.31
N LEU A 433 1.65 7.49 -15.75
CA LEU A 433 0.70 6.43 -16.04
C LEU A 433 -0.01 6.69 -17.38
N HIS A 434 -0.36 5.63 -18.10
CA HIS A 434 -1.34 5.73 -19.19
C HIS A 434 -2.69 6.27 -18.69
N GLY A 435 -3.31 7.14 -19.49
CA GLY A 435 -4.56 7.81 -19.15
C GLY A 435 -4.39 8.98 -18.19
N MET A 436 -3.14 9.32 -17.82
CA MET A 436 -2.83 10.39 -16.88
C MET A 436 -1.58 11.20 -17.25
N GLY A 437 -1.68 12.51 -17.07
CA GLY A 437 -0.57 13.45 -17.26
C GLY A 437 -0.16 13.66 -18.72
N GLU A 438 -0.90 13.12 -19.70
CA GLU A 438 -0.66 13.34 -21.14
C GLU A 438 -0.52 14.82 -21.47
N ASP A 439 -1.40 15.65 -20.90
CA ASP A 439 -1.45 17.07 -21.20
C ASP A 439 -0.28 17.83 -20.58
N ILE A 440 0.08 17.52 -19.33
CA ILE A 440 1.24 18.10 -18.65
C ILE A 440 2.55 17.73 -19.35
N TYR A 441 2.76 16.45 -19.64
CA TYR A 441 3.98 16.01 -20.34
C TYR A 441 4.00 16.45 -21.80
N GLY A 442 2.83 16.59 -22.41
CA GLY A 442 2.71 17.20 -23.73
C GLY A 442 3.06 18.69 -23.72
N ALA A 443 2.68 19.44 -22.68
CA ALA A 443 3.08 20.83 -22.50
C ALA A 443 4.60 20.93 -22.25
N LEU A 444 5.16 20.01 -21.44
CA LEU A 444 6.61 19.92 -21.23
C LEU A 444 7.36 19.70 -22.55
N ALA A 445 6.92 18.73 -23.36
CA ALA A 445 7.53 18.46 -24.65
C ALA A 445 7.46 19.65 -25.63
N GLN A 446 6.43 20.50 -25.53
CA GLN A 446 6.33 21.75 -26.31
C GLN A 446 7.30 22.81 -25.79
N VAL A 447 7.40 23.00 -24.48
CA VAL A 447 8.33 23.94 -23.85
C VAL A 447 9.80 23.58 -24.15
N GLU A 448 10.13 22.29 -24.17
CA GLU A 448 11.49 21.79 -24.39
C GLU A 448 11.91 21.72 -25.87
N GLY A 449 10.94 21.76 -26.80
CA GLY A 449 11.19 21.70 -28.24
C GLY A 449 11.92 20.43 -28.66
N ASN A 450 13.16 20.57 -29.14
CA ASN A 450 13.98 19.46 -29.66
C ASN A 450 14.84 18.77 -28.59
N ARG A 451 15.03 19.38 -27.41
CA ARG A 451 15.83 18.81 -26.30
C ARG A 451 14.90 18.21 -25.23
N ARG A 452 14.06 17.27 -25.67
CA ARG A 452 13.02 16.67 -24.84
C ARG A 452 13.61 15.77 -23.76
N THR A 453 13.07 15.89 -22.57
CA THR A 453 13.28 14.90 -21.51
C THR A 453 12.55 13.61 -21.90
N ASN A 454 13.18 12.46 -21.68
CA ASN A 454 12.51 11.18 -21.92
C ASN A 454 11.32 11.03 -20.97
N VAL A 455 10.18 10.62 -21.52
CA VAL A 455 8.97 10.32 -20.75
C VAL A 455 8.54 8.89 -21.04
N ARG A 456 8.51 8.06 -20.00
CA ARG A 456 8.07 6.67 -20.07
C ARG A 456 6.64 6.52 -19.55
N ILE A 457 5.82 5.84 -20.33
CA ILE A 457 4.42 5.55 -19.99
C ILE A 457 4.38 4.18 -19.31
N TYR A 458 3.93 4.16 -18.06
CA TYR A 458 3.54 2.94 -17.35
C TYR A 458 2.19 2.48 -17.90
N ALA A 459 2.19 1.33 -18.57
CA ALA A 459 1.11 0.85 -19.43
C ALA A 459 0.54 -0.45 -18.84
N PRO A 460 -0.64 -0.41 -18.21
CA PRO A 460 -1.26 -1.60 -17.62
C PRO A 460 -1.75 -2.56 -18.70
N THR A 461 -1.30 -3.81 -18.65
CA THR A 461 -1.51 -4.83 -19.68
C THR A 461 -2.01 -6.12 -19.05
N GLY A 462 -3.30 -6.42 -19.21
CA GLY A 462 -3.88 -7.64 -18.64
C GLY A 462 -5.38 -7.73 -18.87
N THR A 463 -6.00 -8.79 -18.35
CA THR A 463 -7.42 -9.04 -18.56
C THR A 463 -8.29 -8.13 -17.69
N HIS A 464 -9.57 -7.98 -18.04
CA HIS A 464 -10.52 -7.21 -17.22
C HIS A 464 -10.73 -7.81 -15.82
N LYS A 465 -10.49 -9.12 -15.63
CA LYS A 465 -10.60 -9.77 -14.32
C LYS A 465 -9.51 -9.26 -13.37
N ASP A 466 -8.27 -9.18 -13.87
CA ASP A 466 -7.12 -8.67 -13.10
C ASP A 466 -7.20 -7.14 -12.91
N LEU A 467 -7.93 -6.44 -13.79
CA LEU A 467 -8.13 -5.00 -13.73
C LEU A 467 -8.90 -4.53 -12.50
N LEU A 468 -9.96 -5.24 -12.06
CA LEU A 468 -10.89 -4.68 -11.06
C LEU A 468 -10.22 -4.38 -9.70
N ALA A 469 -9.36 -5.29 -9.22
CA ALA A 469 -8.60 -5.07 -7.99
C ALA A 469 -7.65 -3.85 -8.09
N TYR A 470 -7.01 -3.72 -9.25
CA TYR A 470 -6.12 -2.60 -9.56
C TYR A 470 -6.87 -1.28 -9.78
N LEU A 471 -8.05 -1.32 -10.40
CA LEU A 471 -8.87 -0.17 -10.78
C LEU A 471 -9.31 0.62 -9.55
N VAL A 472 -9.69 -0.07 -8.48
CA VAL A 472 -10.14 0.58 -7.24
C VAL A 472 -9.04 1.45 -6.66
N ARG A 473 -7.84 0.89 -6.52
CA ARG A 473 -6.68 1.64 -6.03
C ARG A 473 -6.29 2.77 -6.98
N ARG A 474 -6.40 2.55 -8.29
CA ARG A 474 -6.07 3.56 -9.29
C ARG A 474 -7.03 4.76 -9.28
N LEU A 475 -8.30 4.51 -9.00
CA LEU A 475 -9.31 5.56 -8.83
C LEU A 475 -9.10 6.32 -7.51
N LEU A 476 -8.77 5.63 -6.40
CA LEU A 476 -8.46 6.30 -5.12
C LEU A 476 -7.23 7.21 -5.20
N GLU A 477 -6.17 6.77 -5.89
CA GLU A 477 -4.93 7.56 -6.07
C GLU A 477 -5.19 8.95 -6.67
N ASN A 478 -6.23 9.07 -7.51
CA ASN A 478 -6.43 10.24 -8.36
C ASN A 478 -7.74 10.98 -8.12
N GLY A 479 -8.77 10.30 -7.60
CA GLY A 479 -10.05 10.89 -7.21
C GLY A 479 -10.03 11.59 -5.85
N ALA A 480 -8.99 11.39 -5.04
CA ALA A 480 -8.85 12.12 -3.78
C ALA A 480 -8.80 13.64 -4.01
N ASN A 481 -9.54 14.42 -3.21
CA ASN A 481 -9.60 15.88 -3.30
C ASN A 481 -8.22 16.57 -3.19
N SER A 482 -7.25 15.90 -2.57
CA SER A 482 -5.86 16.36 -2.45
C SER A 482 -4.98 16.04 -3.67
N SER A 483 -5.50 15.31 -4.66
CA SER A 483 -4.79 14.96 -5.90
C SER A 483 -4.54 16.20 -6.75
N PHE A 484 -3.31 16.34 -7.24
CA PHE A 484 -2.93 17.44 -8.14
C PHE A 484 -3.74 17.40 -9.44
N VAL A 485 -3.99 16.20 -10.00
CA VAL A 485 -4.69 16.04 -11.28
C VAL A 485 -6.11 16.61 -11.19
N ASN A 486 -6.81 16.34 -10.08
CA ASN A 486 -8.15 16.86 -9.83
C ASN A 486 -8.14 18.40 -9.72
N ARG A 487 -7.26 18.98 -8.88
CA ARG A 487 -7.15 20.44 -8.72
C ARG A 487 -6.67 21.17 -9.99
N MET A 488 -5.86 20.53 -10.84
CA MET A 488 -5.38 21.11 -12.09
C MET A 488 -6.50 21.22 -13.15
N ALA A 489 -7.38 20.21 -13.20
CA ALA A 489 -8.51 20.17 -14.11
C ALA A 489 -9.59 21.21 -13.76
N ASP A 490 -9.69 21.59 -12.49
CA ASP A 490 -10.55 22.68 -12.03
C ASP A 490 -10.02 24.04 -12.54
N ALA A 491 -10.83 24.73 -13.33
CA ALA A 491 -10.50 26.03 -13.90
C ALA A 491 -10.62 27.18 -12.88
N GLU A 492 -11.33 26.98 -11.77
CA GLU A 492 -11.51 27.98 -10.71
C GLU A 492 -10.28 28.08 -9.80
N VAL A 493 -9.47 27.02 -9.71
CA VAL A 493 -8.23 27.03 -8.91
C VAL A 493 -7.14 27.85 -9.60
N PRO A 494 -6.63 28.94 -9.00
CA PRO A 494 -5.54 29.74 -9.55
C PRO A 494 -4.26 28.91 -9.77
N VAL A 495 -3.46 29.27 -10.79
CA VAL A 495 -2.20 28.57 -11.08
C VAL A 495 -1.21 28.73 -9.93
N GLU A 496 -1.21 29.89 -9.30
CA GLU A 496 -0.35 30.26 -8.17
C GLU A 496 -0.55 29.34 -6.96
N GLU A 497 -1.78 28.87 -6.73
CA GLU A 497 -2.10 27.91 -5.66
C GLU A 497 -1.64 26.47 -5.94
N LEU A 498 -1.24 26.19 -7.18
CA LEU A 498 -0.75 24.90 -7.64
C LEU A 498 0.77 24.87 -7.80
N THR A 499 1.43 26.02 -7.65
CA THR A 499 2.86 26.20 -7.83
C THR A 499 3.57 26.66 -6.56
N THR A 500 2.96 26.51 -5.39
CA THR A 500 3.54 26.85 -4.08
C THR A 500 4.72 25.94 -3.71
N CYS A 501 5.60 26.42 -2.81
CA CYS A 501 6.75 25.66 -2.36
C CYS A 501 6.35 24.68 -1.25
N PRO A 502 6.38 23.35 -1.47
CA PRO A 502 5.91 22.40 -0.48
C PRO A 502 6.75 22.42 0.80
N VAL A 503 8.03 22.78 0.73
CA VAL A 503 8.89 22.92 1.92
C VAL A 503 8.47 24.13 2.76
N ALA A 504 8.22 25.28 2.12
CA ALA A 504 7.77 26.48 2.84
C ALA A 504 6.35 26.30 3.40
N ASP A 505 5.44 25.71 2.62
CA ASP A 505 4.09 25.38 3.04
C ASP A 505 4.11 24.41 4.23
N MET A 506 5.01 23.43 4.23
CA MET A 506 5.14 22.47 5.33
C MET A 506 5.68 23.12 6.59
N GLN A 507 6.67 24.02 6.45
CA GLN A 507 7.26 24.76 7.56
C GLN A 507 6.26 25.68 8.27
N ALA A 508 5.21 26.11 7.57
CA ALA A 508 4.14 26.96 8.13
C ALA A 508 3.09 26.17 8.96
N LEU A 509 3.15 24.84 8.98
CA LEU A 509 2.22 23.99 9.73
C LEU A 509 2.81 23.59 11.09
N GLU A 510 1.99 23.60 12.14
CA GLU A 510 2.33 23.03 13.45
C GLU A 510 1.06 22.39 14.05
N PRO A 511 1.07 21.09 14.41
CA PRO A 511 2.14 20.12 14.17
C PRO A 511 2.27 19.72 12.70
N TYR A 512 3.44 19.20 12.32
CA TYR A 512 3.70 18.69 10.97
C TYR A 512 2.84 17.47 10.63
N ARG A 513 2.62 16.55 11.57
CA ARG A 513 1.68 15.43 11.36
C ARG A 513 0.24 15.92 11.18
N ASN A 514 -0.61 15.09 10.57
CA ASN A 514 -2.02 15.42 10.39
C ASN A 514 -2.80 15.22 11.71
N PRO A 515 -3.31 16.28 12.36
CA PRO A 515 -4.04 16.14 13.62
C PRO A 515 -5.38 15.43 13.47
N ALA A 516 -5.93 15.35 12.26
CA ALA A 516 -7.18 14.63 11.99
C ALA A 516 -6.99 13.11 11.92
N ILE A 517 -5.75 12.62 11.93
CA ILE A 517 -5.42 11.19 11.90
C ILE A 517 -4.84 10.83 13.28
N PRO A 518 -5.68 10.37 14.23
CA PRO A 518 -5.22 10.03 15.58
C PRO A 518 -4.25 8.86 15.51
N LEU A 519 -3.21 8.87 16.34
CA LEU A 519 -2.29 7.72 16.45
C LEU A 519 -3.06 6.45 16.80
N PRO A 520 -2.52 5.26 16.50
CA PRO A 520 -3.18 4.01 16.85
C PRO A 520 -3.56 3.91 18.34
N THR A 521 -2.75 4.46 19.24
CA THR A 521 -3.04 4.50 20.69
C THR A 521 -4.27 5.35 21.04
N ASP A 522 -4.56 6.39 20.25
CA ASP A 522 -5.59 7.40 20.54
C ASP A 522 -6.88 7.20 19.74
N ILE A 523 -6.98 6.14 18.93
CA ILE A 523 -8.05 5.99 17.92
C ILE A 523 -9.48 6.01 18.50
N PHE A 524 -9.65 5.62 19.78
CA PHE A 524 -10.96 5.58 20.42
C PHE A 524 -11.34 6.87 21.16
N GLY A 525 -10.38 7.76 21.43
CA GLY A 525 -10.55 9.04 22.13
C GLY A 525 -10.92 8.94 23.62
N ARG A 526 -11.95 8.17 23.97
CA ARG A 526 -12.45 8.00 25.35
C ARG A 526 -11.67 6.98 26.18
N ARG A 527 -10.88 6.14 25.52
CA ARG A 527 -10.01 5.14 26.13
C ARG A 527 -8.75 5.01 25.28
N THR A 528 -7.66 4.65 25.93
CA THR A 528 -6.43 4.25 25.23
C THR A 528 -6.66 2.89 24.55
N ASN A 529 -6.19 2.74 23.31
CA ASN A 529 -6.15 1.46 22.61
C ASN A 529 -5.05 0.56 23.22
N SER A 530 -5.23 -0.75 23.13
CA SER A 530 -4.19 -1.72 23.47
C SER A 530 -2.96 -1.57 22.55
N ALA A 531 -1.76 -1.66 23.14
CA ALA A 531 -0.52 -1.64 22.38
C ALA A 531 -0.31 -2.96 21.63
N GLY A 532 0.06 -2.90 20.35
CA GLY A 532 0.42 -4.07 19.58
C GLY A 532 1.91 -4.18 19.27
N ILE A 533 2.27 -5.32 18.69
CA ILE A 533 3.65 -5.66 18.34
C ILE A 533 3.72 -5.85 16.83
N ASP A 534 4.55 -5.04 16.16
CA ASP A 534 4.81 -5.23 14.75
C ASP A 534 5.88 -6.30 14.52
N LEU A 535 5.42 -7.53 14.29
CA LEU A 535 6.31 -8.66 14.00
C LEU A 535 7.00 -8.56 12.64
N SER A 536 6.64 -7.60 11.78
CA SER A 536 7.36 -7.34 10.53
C SER A 536 8.63 -6.50 10.73
N ASP A 537 8.78 -5.84 11.88
CA ASP A 537 9.94 -5.02 12.21
C ASP A 537 11.00 -5.86 12.96
N PRO A 538 12.19 -6.09 12.36
CA PRO A 538 13.26 -6.82 13.03
C PRO A 538 13.71 -6.20 14.35
N LEU A 539 13.68 -4.86 14.50
CA LEU A 539 14.10 -4.19 15.73
C LEU A 539 13.11 -4.41 16.89
N VAL A 540 11.89 -4.81 16.58
CA VAL A 540 10.87 -5.17 17.58
C VAL A 540 10.86 -6.69 17.78
N ARG A 541 10.85 -7.45 16.68
CA ARG A 541 10.71 -8.90 16.69
C ARG A 541 11.92 -9.60 17.31
N GLU A 542 13.15 -9.27 16.90
CA GLU A 542 14.34 -10.02 17.34
C GLU A 542 14.52 -9.92 18.87
N PRO A 543 14.47 -8.72 19.49
CA PRO A 543 14.53 -8.64 20.95
C PRO A 543 13.37 -9.31 21.67
N LEU A 544 12.16 -9.34 21.07
CA LEU A 544 11.03 -10.09 21.63
C LEU A 544 11.31 -11.59 21.64
N MET A 545 11.81 -12.14 20.53
CA MET A 545 12.14 -13.56 20.45
C MET A 545 13.17 -13.97 21.50
N ASP A 546 14.20 -13.16 21.74
CA ASP A 546 15.20 -13.43 22.78
C ASP A 546 14.57 -13.48 24.19
N ARG A 547 13.62 -12.56 24.49
CA ARG A 547 12.90 -12.54 25.77
C ARG A 547 11.96 -13.73 25.92
N LEU A 548 11.30 -14.15 24.84
CA LEU A 548 10.45 -15.36 24.84
C LEU A 548 11.27 -16.63 25.02
N GLU A 549 12.46 -16.72 24.40
CA GLU A 549 13.39 -17.84 24.59
C GLU A 549 13.83 -17.94 26.06
N ALA A 550 14.11 -16.81 26.72
CA ALA A 550 14.44 -16.78 28.14
C ALA A 550 13.31 -17.30 29.05
N LEU A 551 12.05 -17.24 28.59
CA LEU A 551 10.88 -17.74 29.32
C LEU A 551 10.60 -19.23 29.06
N GLU A 552 11.28 -19.88 28.10
CA GLU A 552 11.03 -21.27 27.69
C GLU A 552 11.20 -22.26 28.84
N ALA A 553 12.16 -22.01 29.74
CA ALA A 553 12.40 -22.85 30.92
C ALA A 553 11.50 -22.51 32.12
N LYS A 554 10.75 -21.41 32.07
CA LYS A 554 9.88 -20.98 33.18
C LYS A 554 8.74 -21.99 33.35
N GLN A 555 8.56 -22.43 34.59
CA GLN A 555 7.47 -23.31 35.01
C GLN A 555 6.39 -22.49 35.70
N TRP A 556 5.17 -22.59 35.18
CA TRP A 556 4.01 -21.87 35.68
C TRP A 556 3.21 -22.71 36.66
N VAL A 557 2.48 -22.05 37.55
CA VAL A 557 1.60 -22.73 38.51
C VAL A 557 0.22 -22.10 38.44
N ALA A 558 -0.80 -22.95 38.28
CA ALA A 558 -2.20 -22.58 38.41
C ALA A 558 -2.78 -23.28 39.64
N GLU A 559 -3.25 -22.51 40.62
CA GLU A 559 -3.79 -23.02 41.87
C GLU A 559 -4.99 -22.17 42.35
N PRO A 560 -5.88 -22.71 43.20
CA PRO A 560 -7.02 -21.96 43.69
C PRO A 560 -6.59 -20.74 44.51
N THR A 561 -7.22 -19.59 44.29
CA THR A 561 -6.93 -18.35 45.04
C THR A 561 -7.14 -18.50 46.54
N PHE A 562 -8.13 -19.30 46.95
CA PHE A 562 -8.37 -19.68 48.34
C PHE A 562 -8.09 -21.18 48.50
N MET A 563 -6.82 -21.51 48.73
CA MET A 563 -6.35 -22.88 48.88
C MET A 563 -6.38 -23.32 50.34
N SER A 564 -6.90 -24.52 50.59
CA SER A 564 -6.84 -25.17 51.91
C SER A 564 -5.54 -25.95 52.08
N SER A 565 -5.30 -26.47 53.29
CA SER A 565 -4.17 -27.39 53.53
C SER A 565 -4.42 -28.82 53.03
N ALA A 566 -5.60 -29.11 52.46
CA ALA A 566 -5.91 -30.44 51.95
C ALA A 566 -5.20 -30.69 50.61
N GLU A 567 -4.75 -31.94 50.42
CA GLU A 567 -4.16 -32.37 49.15
C GLU A 567 -5.23 -32.33 48.05
N GLY A 568 -4.91 -31.66 46.94
CA GLY A 568 -5.73 -31.64 45.72
C GLY A 568 -5.01 -32.34 44.57
N GLU A 569 -5.75 -32.71 43.53
CA GLU A 569 -5.15 -33.32 42.34
C GLU A 569 -4.16 -32.34 41.69
N MET A 570 -2.92 -32.77 41.53
CA MET A 570 -1.89 -32.04 40.81
C MET A 570 -1.63 -32.70 39.45
N ALA A 571 -1.66 -31.92 38.38
CA ALA A 571 -1.40 -32.40 37.03
C ALA A 571 -0.46 -31.45 36.27
N PRO A 572 0.38 -31.97 35.37
CA PRO A 572 1.20 -31.11 34.52
C PRO A 572 0.32 -30.39 33.47
N ILE A 573 0.73 -29.19 33.11
CA ILE A 573 0.26 -28.46 31.93
C ILE A 573 1.36 -28.61 30.87
N ASN A 574 1.05 -29.25 29.76
CA ASN A 574 2.02 -29.52 28.68
C ASN A 574 1.66 -28.74 27.43
N LYS A 575 2.64 -28.53 26.54
CA LYS A 575 2.37 -27.89 25.25
C LYS A 575 1.45 -28.76 24.40
N PRO A 576 0.41 -28.21 23.76
CA PRO A 576 -0.53 -29.01 22.97
C PRO A 576 0.09 -29.61 21.70
N HIS A 577 1.15 -28.98 21.16
CA HIS A 577 1.89 -29.48 19.99
C HIS A 577 3.09 -30.37 20.35
N ASP A 578 3.47 -30.42 21.62
CA ASP A 578 4.53 -31.30 22.15
C ASP A 578 4.23 -31.66 23.61
N LEU A 579 3.53 -32.78 23.81
CA LEU A 579 3.11 -33.24 25.13
C LEU A 579 4.28 -33.68 26.04
N THR A 580 5.51 -33.75 25.52
CA THR A 580 6.70 -34.02 26.33
C THR A 580 7.26 -32.74 26.98
N ALA A 581 6.87 -31.57 26.48
CA ALA A 581 7.30 -30.28 27.00
C ALA A 581 6.30 -29.77 28.05
N GLN A 582 6.73 -29.76 29.31
CA GLN A 582 5.95 -29.23 30.43
C GLN A 582 6.08 -27.71 30.52
N VAL A 583 4.93 -27.03 30.55
CA VAL A 583 4.78 -25.58 30.70
C VAL A 583 4.67 -25.20 32.18
N GLY A 584 4.01 -26.04 32.96
CA GLY A 584 3.75 -25.80 34.37
C GLY A 584 2.98 -26.93 35.04
N THR A 585 2.34 -26.62 36.16
CA THR A 585 1.46 -27.53 36.89
C THR A 585 0.17 -26.82 37.29
N ARG A 586 -0.94 -27.54 37.26
CA ARG A 586 -2.19 -27.12 37.90
C ARG A 586 -2.46 -27.94 39.15
N ARG A 587 -3.11 -27.32 40.14
CA ARG A 587 -3.75 -28.01 41.26
C ARG A 587 -5.24 -27.69 41.24
N ASP A 588 -6.06 -28.72 41.17
CA ASP A 588 -7.50 -28.55 41.03
C ASP A 588 -8.14 -28.08 42.34
N ALA A 589 -9.21 -27.30 42.23
CA ALA A 589 -10.00 -26.89 43.39
C ALA A 589 -10.81 -28.07 43.93
N LEU A 590 -10.86 -28.21 45.25
CA LEU A 590 -11.72 -29.17 45.93
C LEU A 590 -13.13 -28.59 46.07
N ASP A 591 -14.15 -29.45 46.12
CA ASP A 591 -15.56 -29.01 46.21
C ASP A 591 -15.79 -28.00 47.35
N PHE A 592 -15.23 -28.25 48.55
CA PHE A 592 -15.40 -27.35 49.68
C PHE A 592 -14.63 -26.03 49.53
N GLU A 593 -13.52 -25.99 48.79
CA GLU A 593 -12.79 -24.75 48.50
C GLU A 593 -13.57 -23.87 47.53
N VAL A 594 -14.30 -24.50 46.58
CA VAL A 594 -15.25 -23.80 45.70
C VAL A 594 -16.39 -23.20 46.53
N GLU A 595 -17.00 -23.98 47.43
CA GLU A 595 -18.05 -23.49 48.34
C GLU A 595 -17.55 -22.33 49.22
N GLU A 596 -16.33 -22.43 49.75
CA GLU A 596 -15.70 -21.39 50.55
C GLU A 596 -15.44 -20.12 49.72
N ALA A 597 -14.93 -20.25 48.49
CA ALA A 597 -14.69 -19.13 47.59
C ALA A 597 -16.00 -18.36 47.28
N ILE A 598 -17.10 -19.08 47.02
CA ILE A 598 -18.43 -18.49 46.80
C ILE A 598 -18.91 -17.76 48.06
N SER A 599 -18.83 -18.41 49.23
CA SER A 599 -19.25 -17.82 50.51
C SER A 599 -18.49 -16.53 50.83
N ARG A 600 -17.17 -16.52 50.55
CA ARG A 600 -16.33 -15.31 50.70
C ARG A 600 -16.72 -14.22 49.70
N ALA A 601 -16.98 -14.59 48.45
CA ALA A 601 -17.41 -13.65 47.43
C ALA A 601 -18.73 -12.96 47.81
N GLU A 602 -19.73 -13.70 48.29
CA GLU A 602 -21.01 -13.16 48.78
C GLU A 602 -20.80 -12.18 49.95
N ALA A 603 -19.93 -12.53 50.90
CA ALA A 603 -19.63 -11.68 52.05
C ALA A 603 -18.94 -10.36 51.65
N ILE A 604 -18.07 -10.37 50.63
CA ILE A 604 -17.31 -9.19 50.16
C ILE A 604 -18.14 -8.34 49.18
N GLN A 605 -19.12 -8.95 48.50
CA GLN A 605 -19.90 -8.32 47.43
C GLN A 605 -20.49 -6.93 47.81
N PRO A 606 -21.06 -6.70 49.01
CA PRO A 606 -21.60 -5.38 49.35
C PRO A 606 -20.53 -4.29 49.38
N GLY A 607 -19.34 -4.60 49.89
CA GLY A 607 -18.21 -3.68 49.93
C GLY A 607 -17.66 -3.38 48.53
N TRP A 608 -17.55 -4.40 47.68
CA TRP A 608 -17.18 -4.24 46.28
C TRP A 608 -18.19 -3.40 45.50
N ASN A 609 -19.49 -3.60 45.77
CA ASN A 609 -20.55 -2.81 45.16
C ASN A 609 -20.46 -1.32 45.58
N ALA A 610 -20.20 -1.06 46.86
CA ALA A 610 -20.09 0.28 47.43
C ALA A 610 -18.90 1.11 46.89
N LEU A 611 -17.93 0.49 46.19
CA LEU A 611 -16.87 1.21 45.49
C LEU A 611 -17.39 2.10 44.35
N GLY A 612 -18.55 1.78 43.77
CA GLY A 612 -19.11 2.47 42.60
C GLY A 612 -18.32 2.22 41.31
N GLY A 613 -18.78 2.82 40.20
CA GLY A 613 -18.17 2.65 38.88
C GLY A 613 -16.73 3.16 38.80
N GLU A 614 -16.46 4.34 39.35
CA GLU A 614 -15.15 5.00 39.23
C GLU A 614 -14.01 4.19 39.86
N LYS A 615 -14.15 3.79 41.12
CA LYS A 615 -13.09 3.05 41.81
C LYS A 615 -12.86 1.66 41.21
N ARG A 616 -13.91 1.01 40.71
CA ARG A 616 -13.77 -0.27 39.99
C ARG A 616 -13.10 -0.09 38.62
N ALA A 617 -13.39 1.01 37.92
CA ALA A 617 -12.75 1.34 36.65
C ALA A 617 -11.23 1.51 36.81
N LEU A 618 -10.78 2.20 37.87
CA LEU A 618 -9.35 2.36 38.16
C LEU A 618 -8.63 1.00 38.36
N LEU A 619 -9.31 0.01 38.95
CA LEU A 619 -8.73 -1.33 39.13
C LEU A 619 -8.63 -2.10 37.81
N LEU A 620 -9.62 -1.94 36.93
CA LEU A 620 -9.59 -2.54 35.59
C LEU A 620 -8.47 -1.93 34.74
N GLU A 621 -8.28 -0.61 34.81
CA GLU A 621 -7.19 0.07 34.10
C GLU A 621 -5.82 -0.33 34.63
N ALA A 622 -5.66 -0.39 35.97
CA ALA A 622 -4.44 -0.89 36.57
C ALA A 622 -4.12 -2.33 36.15
N ALA A 623 -5.15 -3.19 36.03
CA ALA A 623 -4.98 -4.52 35.49
C ALA A 623 -4.55 -4.47 34.01
N ALA A 624 -5.17 -3.61 33.19
CA ALA A 624 -4.81 -3.47 31.78
C ALA A 624 -3.34 -3.07 31.60
N ASP A 625 -2.86 -2.14 32.40
CA ASP A 625 -1.46 -1.71 32.39
C ASP A 625 -0.52 -2.84 32.83
N LEU A 626 -0.90 -3.64 33.85
CA LEU A 626 -0.14 -4.83 34.24
C LEU A 626 -0.11 -5.92 33.16
N PHE A 627 -1.18 -6.09 32.38
CA PHE A 627 -1.17 -6.99 31.23
C PHE A 627 -0.17 -6.54 30.16
N GLU A 628 -0.09 -5.23 29.88
CA GLU A 628 0.90 -4.68 28.96
C GLU A 628 2.34 -4.78 29.53
N ASP A 629 2.54 -4.51 30.82
CA ASP A 629 3.85 -4.63 31.50
C ASP A 629 4.40 -6.06 31.50
N HIS A 630 3.51 -7.06 31.51
CA HIS A 630 3.84 -8.50 31.48
C HIS A 630 3.57 -9.15 30.12
N THR A 631 3.68 -8.36 29.04
CA THR A 631 3.44 -8.82 27.67
C THR A 631 4.19 -10.12 27.36
N ASP A 632 5.49 -10.19 27.64
CA ASP A 632 6.31 -11.35 27.26
C ASP A 632 5.83 -12.64 27.95
N GLU A 633 5.45 -12.56 29.23
CA GLU A 633 4.89 -13.68 29.99
C GLU A 633 3.57 -14.18 29.41
N PHE A 634 2.64 -13.28 29.09
CA PHE A 634 1.35 -13.65 28.51
C PHE A 634 1.52 -14.24 27.11
N LEU A 635 2.38 -13.65 26.27
CA LEU A 635 2.69 -14.22 24.96
C LEU A 635 3.27 -15.64 25.09
N SER A 636 4.21 -15.84 26.02
CA SER A 636 4.80 -17.16 26.30
C SER A 636 3.72 -18.18 26.72
N LEU A 637 2.80 -17.80 27.60
CA LEU A 637 1.68 -18.67 28.03
C LEU A 637 0.72 -18.98 26.87
N CYS A 638 0.26 -17.98 26.12
CA CYS A 638 -0.62 -18.18 24.97
C CYS A 638 -0.03 -19.17 23.94
N GLN A 639 1.28 -19.10 23.70
CA GLN A 639 1.96 -20.02 22.79
C GLN A 639 2.19 -21.41 23.39
N ARG A 640 2.70 -21.46 24.63
CA ARG A 640 3.14 -22.72 25.25
C ARG A 640 1.97 -23.50 25.83
N GLU A 641 1.06 -22.88 26.55
CA GLU A 641 -0.11 -23.55 27.15
C GLU A 641 -1.25 -23.73 26.13
N ALA A 642 -1.63 -22.66 25.41
CA ALA A 642 -2.78 -22.69 24.51
C ALA A 642 -2.45 -23.05 23.05
N GLY A 643 -1.16 -23.14 22.70
CA GLY A 643 -0.73 -23.54 21.35
C GLY A 643 -0.96 -22.48 20.27
N LYS A 644 -1.13 -21.20 20.64
CA LYS A 644 -1.38 -20.12 19.70
C LYS A 644 -0.14 -19.75 18.89
N THR A 645 -0.36 -19.19 17.70
CA THR A 645 0.72 -18.51 16.99
C THR A 645 1.12 -17.24 17.74
N LEU A 646 2.33 -16.72 17.51
CA LEU A 646 2.76 -15.46 18.14
C LEU A 646 1.82 -14.30 17.78
N GLN A 647 1.33 -14.26 16.54
CA GLN A 647 0.39 -13.24 16.09
C GLN A 647 -0.94 -13.33 16.87
N ASP A 648 -1.47 -14.54 17.06
CA ASP A 648 -2.72 -14.75 17.80
C ASP A 648 -2.55 -14.43 19.29
N ALA A 649 -1.37 -14.71 19.86
CA ALA A 649 -1.05 -14.34 21.24
C ALA A 649 -1.03 -12.81 21.44
N VAL A 650 -0.44 -12.06 20.50
CA VAL A 650 -0.48 -10.59 20.51
C VAL A 650 -1.92 -10.09 20.42
N LEU A 651 -2.75 -10.68 19.55
CA LEU A 651 -4.14 -10.28 19.40
C LEU A 651 -4.98 -10.60 20.65
N GLU A 652 -4.77 -11.75 21.30
CA GLU A 652 -5.47 -12.11 22.54
C GLU A 652 -5.08 -11.21 23.71
N LEU A 653 -3.79 -10.92 23.89
CA LEU A 653 -3.34 -9.99 24.92
C LEU A 653 -3.99 -8.62 24.74
N ARG A 654 -4.01 -8.12 23.51
CA ARG A 654 -4.67 -6.86 23.17
C ARG A 654 -6.16 -6.87 23.46
N GLU A 655 -6.85 -7.96 23.11
CA GLU A 655 -8.27 -8.13 23.41
C GLU A 655 -8.55 -8.08 24.92
N ALA A 656 -7.72 -8.75 25.74
CA ALA A 656 -7.83 -8.69 27.20
C ALA A 656 -7.67 -7.26 27.75
N VAL A 657 -6.64 -6.55 27.29
CA VAL A 657 -6.39 -5.14 27.64
C VAL A 657 -7.56 -4.24 27.19
N ASP A 658 -8.06 -4.45 25.97
CA ASP A 658 -9.18 -3.70 25.42
C ASP A 658 -10.46 -3.93 26.21
N PHE A 659 -10.75 -5.16 26.63
CA PHE A 659 -11.89 -5.45 27.50
C PHE A 659 -11.79 -4.71 28.83
N LEU A 660 -10.63 -4.73 29.47
CA LEU A 660 -10.40 -4.05 30.75
C LEU A 660 -10.62 -2.53 30.61
N ARG A 661 -10.00 -1.88 29.62
CA ARG A 661 -10.13 -0.43 29.36
C ARG A 661 -11.54 -0.05 28.90
N TYR A 662 -12.17 -0.88 28.08
CA TYR A 662 -13.55 -0.67 27.63
C TYR A 662 -14.54 -0.74 28.79
N TYR A 663 -14.49 -1.81 29.60
CA TYR A 663 -15.39 -1.96 30.73
C TYR A 663 -15.12 -0.95 31.84
N ALA A 664 -13.88 -0.47 32.00
CA ALA A 664 -13.58 0.66 32.88
C ALA A 664 -14.34 1.93 32.43
N THR A 665 -14.27 2.24 31.14
CA THR A 665 -14.99 3.39 30.55
C THR A 665 -16.51 3.25 30.73
N GLU A 666 -17.05 2.06 30.44
CA GLU A 666 -18.48 1.80 30.60
C GLU A 666 -18.92 1.79 32.07
N ALA A 667 -18.05 1.35 32.99
CA ALA A 667 -18.35 1.39 34.41
C ALA A 667 -18.51 2.84 34.92
N ARG A 668 -17.65 3.76 34.46
CA ARG A 668 -17.81 5.19 34.72
C ARG A 668 -19.09 5.76 34.12
N ARG A 669 -19.51 5.26 32.96
CA ARG A 669 -20.71 5.74 32.28
C ARG A 669 -22.01 5.25 32.93
N LEU A 670 -22.04 4.00 33.39
CA LEU A 670 -23.26 3.31 33.79
C LEU A 670 -23.47 3.20 35.30
N PHE A 671 -22.40 3.25 36.10
CA PHE A 671 -22.46 2.99 37.55
C PHE A 671 -21.97 4.19 38.37
N THR A 672 -22.37 5.40 37.97
CA THR A 672 -22.13 6.64 38.70
C THR A 672 -22.96 6.76 39.97
#